data_AF-A0AAN6D4S6-F1
#
_entry.id   AF-A0AAN6D4S6-F1
#
_cell.length_a   1.000
_cell.length_b   1.000
_cell.length_c   1.000
_cell.angle_alpha   90.00
_cell.angle_beta   90.00
_cell.angle_gamma   90.00
#
_symmetry.space_group_name_H-M   'P 1'
#
loop_
_entity.id
_entity.type
_entity.pdbx_description
1 polymer ?
#
loop_
_entity_poly.entity_id
_entity_poly.type
_entity_poly.pdbx_seq_one_letter_code
_entity_poly.pdbx_strand_id
1 'polypeptide(L)'
;MPSNLARPEKRQNEAHVAAPSNKKKFKSGRKELREVHKGRNSHMQVKENPQEVDQHDEADEEEVEEDVATGRQEIGAYNALVTLLKSDHPEVVKKKSKKKVAREDETKNEEIFDYEVEEEEEDNAQDEYENIADDDKEQDNEDVHNKFDAFNRHFNDEEKIEKEIDNYLKSHSKLKLSERKQLGKAIKLDYRYTDADESAPKDIVKKLKYHNVKQKLQDEFVNRDPTNLEIELLESLLNYQNVNFQLLGMPDSVTTKYQEYYLLHCLNHIYKTRDRVLNNNEKKIQVQRQIEEGKLDPAHEPEFRDQGYTRPKVLILLPTRNFAWEVVNKLIELSSPDTVEYKARFKEQYYDAFDVNDLNPKKPVEFKQFFKGNSNDFFCLGIKFTRKTLKLFSKFDQSDVIVASPLGLRMTLEKTKKSFLSSIEITVLDKAEGLYMQNWDHVSEVMSKSLNIPPKDFDDLNVDFSRIRMWAINDHYKYVAQVIGFTKYPFPELNNVTMSNPKISVNLLGGTAVFKTLCGDNDSELANLKYQLTKLGLINNQTRLKQVFMRFEADSLLDEPDKRFAFFRNVLLPQIQHKVSYENGTLIYFASYIDYIRVKNYLEKETSIAFVAIDEYSSQSVLTRNRALFTKGQSDARIMLYTERLHFYKRYDIKGVRNVMFYGIPTDPSFYSEVLKFIVDNKIRLDMANSNSESSGDVVDLNLCMVRAMFSKLDLIKLERIVGSQKSRVLALGDNEMNEFH
;
A
#
# COMPACT_ATOMS: atom_id res chain seq x y z
N MET A 1 -51.39 6.67 60.69
CA MET A 1 -52.70 6.21 61.19
C MET A 1 -53.61 5.97 60.00
N PRO A 2 -54.28 4.80 59.92
CA PRO A 2 -53.73 3.45 59.71
C PRO A 2 -53.39 3.26 58.18
N SER A 3 -53.36 2.12 57.48
CA SER A 3 -53.24 0.66 57.74
C SER A 3 -52.20 0.12 56.71
N ASN A 4 -51.52 -1.03 56.75
CA ASN A 4 -51.59 -2.34 57.44
C ASN A 4 -52.64 -3.37 57.00
N LEU A 5 -52.16 -4.53 56.52
CA LEU A 5 -52.60 -5.94 56.70
C LEU A 5 -52.12 -6.80 55.49
N ALA A 6 -51.55 -8.01 55.62
CA ALA A 6 -51.23 -8.79 56.83
C ALA A 6 -50.08 -9.81 56.67
N ARG A 7 -49.60 -10.29 57.85
CA ARG A 7 -48.80 -11.50 58.15
C ARG A 7 -49.38 -12.82 57.55
N PRO A 8 -48.91 -14.06 57.89
CA PRO A 8 -47.61 -14.58 58.35
C PRO A 8 -46.84 -15.22 57.16
N GLU A 9 -45.65 -15.84 57.21
CA GLU A 9 -44.71 -16.39 58.22
C GLU A 9 -44.87 -17.85 58.71
N LYS A 10 -43.78 -18.64 58.50
CA LYS A 10 -43.02 -19.48 59.46
C LYS A 10 -42.16 -20.50 58.65
N ARG A 11 -40.93 -20.87 58.99
CA ARG A 11 -39.98 -20.44 60.05
C ARG A 11 -38.58 -21.08 59.81
N GLN A 12 -37.50 -20.39 60.23
CA GLN A 12 -36.25 -20.94 60.82
C GLN A 12 -35.32 -21.80 59.91
N ASN A 13 -33.98 -21.84 60.09
CA ASN A 13 -33.12 -21.11 61.05
C ASN A 13 -31.71 -20.79 60.52
N GLU A 14 -31.10 -19.84 61.23
CA GLU A 14 -29.67 -19.56 61.50
C GLU A 14 -28.71 -20.78 61.55
N ALA A 15 -27.37 -20.69 61.57
CA ALA A 15 -26.34 -19.71 61.15
C ALA A 15 -24.94 -20.26 61.56
N HIS A 16 -23.84 -19.70 61.03
CA HIS A 16 -22.42 -19.70 61.52
C HIS A 16 -21.30 -20.28 60.61
N VAL A 17 -20.54 -19.34 60.01
CA VAL A 17 -19.10 -19.04 60.26
C VAL A 17 -18.04 -20.17 60.28
N ALA A 18 -17.02 -19.95 59.43
CA ALA A 18 -15.63 -20.42 59.47
C ALA A 18 -15.26 -21.87 59.08
N ALA A 19 -14.04 -21.99 58.54
CA ALA A 19 -13.43 -23.24 58.05
C ALA A 19 -12.29 -23.70 58.96
N PRO A 20 -11.93 -25.00 58.88
CA PRO A 20 -10.53 -25.39 59.04
C PRO A 20 -10.04 -26.34 57.92
N SER A 21 -8.74 -26.66 57.97
CA SER A 21 -7.99 -27.34 56.90
C SER A 21 -7.77 -28.86 57.09
N ASN A 22 -7.28 -29.49 56.01
CA ASN A 22 -6.12 -30.42 55.95
C ASN A 22 -6.29 -31.96 55.69
N LYS A 23 -5.36 -32.44 54.83
CA LYS A 23 -4.72 -33.78 54.72
C LYS A 23 -5.49 -35.03 54.22
N LYS A 24 -5.05 -35.52 53.04
CA LYS A 24 -4.41 -36.84 52.78
C LYS A 24 -3.67 -36.75 51.42
N LYS A 25 -2.35 -37.00 51.34
CA LYS A 25 -1.62 -38.29 51.17
C LYS A 25 -1.85 -38.98 49.79
N PHE A 26 -0.88 -39.61 49.12
CA PHE A 26 0.61 -39.51 49.05
C PHE A 26 1.15 -40.55 48.02
N LYS A 27 2.15 -40.23 47.16
CA LYS A 27 2.98 -41.19 46.34
C LYS A 27 2.20 -42.07 45.31
N SER A 28 2.79 -42.81 44.35
CA SER A 28 4.01 -42.68 43.52
C SER A 28 4.16 -43.89 42.59
N GLY A 29 4.89 -43.82 41.46
CA GLY A 29 5.43 -45.04 40.83
C GLY A 29 5.96 -44.91 39.39
N ARG A 30 7.29 -44.96 39.22
CA ARG A 30 7.94 -45.32 37.94
C ARG A 30 7.70 -46.80 37.61
N LYS A 31 7.80 -47.16 36.32
CA LYS A 31 8.53 -48.33 35.72
C LYS A 31 7.83 -48.80 34.43
N GLU A 32 8.49 -49.31 33.39
CA GLU A 32 9.89 -49.24 32.93
C GLU A 32 9.93 -49.65 31.43
N LEU A 33 11.04 -49.43 30.72
CA LEU A 33 11.17 -49.89 29.31
C LEU A 33 11.57 -51.37 29.23
N ARG A 34 11.03 -52.08 28.22
CA ARG A 34 11.79 -52.80 27.16
C ARG A 34 10.83 -53.57 26.23
N GLU A 35 11.19 -54.15 25.08
CA GLU A 35 12.15 -53.90 23.97
C GLU A 35 12.26 -55.23 23.18
N VAL A 36 12.53 -55.18 21.86
CA VAL A 36 12.92 -56.33 20.98
C VAL A 36 11.87 -57.46 20.76
N HIS A 37 11.43 -57.66 19.51
CA HIS A 37 11.83 -58.83 18.69
C HIS A 37 11.38 -58.73 17.21
N LYS A 38 12.06 -59.47 16.32
CA LYS A 38 11.89 -59.46 14.85
C LYS A 38 11.19 -60.73 14.33
N GLY A 39 10.30 -60.55 13.36
CA GLY A 39 9.87 -61.57 12.37
C GLY A 39 9.25 -60.82 11.18
N ARG A 40 9.69 -60.87 9.91
CA ARG A 40 10.28 -61.89 9.01
C ARG A 40 9.22 -62.52 8.08
N ASN A 41 9.12 -61.91 6.89
CA ASN A 41 8.66 -62.40 5.58
C ASN A 41 7.40 -63.27 5.47
N SER A 42 6.50 -62.84 4.57
CA SER A 42 5.96 -63.70 3.51
C SER A 42 5.95 -62.96 2.17
N HIS A 43 6.01 -63.72 1.08
CA HIS A 43 5.91 -63.27 -0.31
C HIS A 43 4.57 -63.77 -0.87
N MET A 44 3.95 -63.05 -1.80
CA MET A 44 3.19 -63.64 -2.90
C MET A 44 3.28 -62.75 -4.13
N GLN A 45 3.26 -63.37 -5.31
CA GLN A 45 3.39 -62.76 -6.64
C GLN A 45 2.11 -63.00 -7.45
N VAL A 46 1.94 -62.27 -8.57
CA VAL A 46 1.17 -62.52 -9.82
C VAL A 46 1.02 -61.13 -10.50
N LYS A 47 1.53 -60.79 -11.71
CA LYS A 47 1.34 -61.32 -13.10
C LYS A 47 -0.12 -61.19 -13.59
N GLU A 48 -0.54 -61.03 -14.86
CA GLU A 48 -0.04 -60.59 -16.18
C GLU A 48 -1.31 -60.46 -17.08
N ASN A 49 -1.45 -59.69 -18.17
CA ASN A 49 -0.59 -58.77 -18.93
C ASN A 49 -1.49 -57.68 -19.62
N PRO A 50 -1.01 -56.74 -20.46
CA PRO A 50 -1.85 -55.69 -21.08
C PRO A 50 -2.55 -56.14 -22.38
N GLN A 51 -3.41 -55.29 -22.94
CA GLN A 51 -3.90 -55.36 -24.32
C GLN A 51 -3.77 -53.99 -25.03
N GLU A 52 -3.35 -54.04 -26.29
CA GLU A 52 -3.34 -52.93 -27.24
C GLU A 52 -4.56 -53.05 -28.16
N VAL A 53 -5.06 -51.91 -28.68
CA VAL A 53 -5.85 -51.83 -29.92
C VAL A 53 -5.37 -50.57 -30.64
N ASP A 54 -5.24 -50.66 -31.96
CA ASP A 54 -4.57 -49.69 -32.83
C ASP A 54 -5.48 -49.31 -34.00
N GLN A 55 -5.34 -48.07 -34.53
CA GLN A 55 -5.65 -47.59 -35.90
C GLN A 55 -5.90 -46.06 -35.97
N HIS A 56 -5.04 -45.36 -36.73
CA HIS A 56 -5.34 -44.74 -38.05
C HIS A 56 -6.81 -44.42 -38.40
N ASP A 57 -7.18 -43.31 -39.06
CA ASP A 57 -6.48 -42.12 -39.63
C ASP A 57 -7.28 -40.85 -39.19
N GLU A 58 -7.15 -39.59 -39.66
CA GLU A 58 -6.63 -38.98 -40.90
C GLU A 58 -6.27 -37.49 -40.60
N ALA A 59 -5.60 -36.78 -41.50
CA ALA A 59 -5.06 -35.43 -41.22
C ALA A 59 -5.65 -34.34 -42.13
N ASP A 60 -6.25 -33.31 -41.52
CA ASP A 60 -6.57 -32.03 -42.15
C ASP A 60 -5.57 -30.95 -41.70
N GLU A 61 -5.02 -30.20 -42.64
CA GLU A 61 -4.13 -29.06 -42.40
C GLU A 61 -4.95 -27.75 -42.43
N GLU A 62 -5.08 -27.06 -41.28
CA GLU A 62 -5.49 -25.65 -41.23
C GLU A 62 -4.39 -24.79 -40.59
N GLU A 63 -4.11 -23.65 -41.22
CA GLU A 63 -2.97 -22.80 -40.87
C GLU A 63 -3.12 -22.12 -39.51
N VAL A 64 -2.15 -22.34 -38.62
CA VAL A 64 -1.96 -21.53 -37.40
C VAL A 64 -0.78 -20.60 -37.64
N GLU A 65 -1.02 -19.29 -37.71
CA GLU A 65 0.04 -18.28 -37.88
C GLU A 65 1.16 -18.44 -36.83
N GLU A 66 2.40 -18.53 -37.29
CA GLU A 66 3.57 -18.59 -36.40
C GLU A 66 3.85 -17.20 -35.79
N ASP A 67 3.62 -17.06 -34.48
CA ASP A 67 4.28 -16.01 -33.68
C ASP A 67 5.80 -16.32 -33.64
N VAL A 68 6.56 -15.75 -34.59
CA VAL A 68 7.98 -16.07 -34.83
C VAL A 68 8.85 -15.75 -33.61
N ALA A 69 9.22 -16.79 -32.86
CA ALA A 69 10.04 -16.68 -31.66
C ALA A 69 11.53 -16.42 -31.96
N THR A 70 11.92 -15.15 -32.15
CA THR A 70 13.34 -14.75 -32.23
C THR A 70 14.00 -14.78 -30.84
N GLY A 71 14.39 -15.98 -30.39
CA GLY A 71 14.91 -16.19 -29.04
C GLY A 71 16.26 -15.52 -28.75
N ARG A 72 16.24 -14.42 -27.97
CA ARG A 72 17.30 -13.97 -27.04
C ARG A 72 16.76 -12.86 -26.10
N GLN A 73 17.39 -12.72 -24.92
CA GLN A 73 17.14 -11.69 -23.89
C GLN A 73 15.83 -11.71 -23.06
N GLU A 74 14.86 -12.59 -23.30
CA GLU A 74 13.63 -12.68 -22.45
C GLU A 74 13.87 -13.04 -20.97
N ILE A 75 15.05 -13.57 -20.63
CA ILE A 75 15.35 -14.25 -19.36
C ILE A 75 15.42 -13.28 -18.15
N GLY A 76 15.79 -12.01 -18.37
CA GLY A 76 16.04 -11.05 -17.28
C GLY A 76 14.77 -10.62 -16.54
N ALA A 77 13.92 -9.81 -17.19
CA ALA A 77 12.70 -9.26 -16.60
C ALA A 77 11.70 -10.34 -16.14
N TYR A 78 11.63 -11.48 -16.85
CA TYR A 78 10.79 -12.60 -16.44
C TYR A 78 11.29 -13.25 -15.13
N ASN A 79 12.60 -13.46 -14.97
CA ASN A 79 13.14 -13.99 -13.72
C ASN A 79 13.00 -12.99 -12.56
N ALA A 80 13.15 -11.69 -12.78
CA ALA A 80 12.90 -10.68 -11.75
C ALA A 80 11.46 -10.78 -11.20
N LEU A 81 10.46 -10.86 -12.09
CA LEU A 81 9.04 -11.08 -11.75
C LEU A 81 8.76 -12.43 -11.08
N VAL A 82 9.47 -13.50 -11.47
CA VAL A 82 9.32 -14.84 -10.86
C VAL A 82 10.01 -14.94 -9.50
N THR A 83 11.10 -14.21 -9.26
CA THR A 83 11.72 -14.08 -7.93
C THR A 83 10.79 -13.33 -6.98
N LEU A 84 10.20 -12.22 -7.43
CA LEU A 84 9.15 -11.45 -6.75
C LEU A 84 7.99 -12.36 -6.27
N LEU A 85 7.52 -13.26 -7.14
CA LEU A 85 6.46 -14.23 -6.84
C LEU A 85 6.90 -15.44 -5.99
N LYS A 86 8.21 -15.61 -5.73
CA LYS A 86 8.77 -16.70 -4.90
C LYS A 86 9.22 -16.23 -3.52
N SER A 87 9.60 -14.97 -3.35
CA SER A 87 10.03 -14.41 -2.06
C SER A 87 8.96 -14.47 -0.97
N ASP A 88 7.68 -14.48 -1.33
CA ASP A 88 6.57 -14.60 -0.37
C ASP A 88 6.57 -15.94 0.41
N HIS A 89 7.00 -17.06 -0.20
CA HIS A 89 6.79 -18.42 0.35
C HIS A 89 7.97 -19.39 0.12
N PRO A 90 8.79 -19.70 1.15
CA PRO A 90 9.81 -20.75 1.06
C PRO A 90 9.19 -22.17 1.10
N GLU A 91 9.37 -22.95 0.04
CA GLU A 91 8.83 -24.33 -0.03
C GLU A 91 9.52 -25.30 0.96
N VAL A 92 8.74 -25.90 1.86
CA VAL A 92 9.24 -26.89 2.85
C VAL A 92 9.42 -28.27 2.23
N VAL A 93 10.45 -28.41 1.39
CA VAL A 93 10.80 -29.67 0.71
C VAL A 93 11.36 -30.71 1.71
N LYS A 94 10.56 -31.74 2.00
CA LYS A 94 10.90 -32.82 2.95
C LYS A 94 12.01 -33.75 2.40
N LYS A 95 13.28 -33.47 2.75
CA LYS A 95 14.44 -34.31 2.40
C LYS A 95 14.28 -35.76 2.89
N LYS A 96 14.15 -36.72 1.96
CA LYS A 96 14.50 -38.13 2.18
C LYS A 96 15.96 -38.37 1.79
N SER A 97 16.65 -39.30 2.47
CA SER A 97 18.10 -39.45 2.37
C SER A 97 18.55 -40.77 1.75
N LYS A 98 19.61 -40.74 0.93
CA LYS A 98 20.68 -41.78 0.86
C LYS A 98 21.89 -41.40 -0.04
N LYS A 99 23.03 -41.19 0.62
CA LYS A 99 24.45 -41.41 0.24
C LYS A 99 24.91 -41.43 -1.24
N LYS A 100 25.82 -40.48 -1.53
CA LYS A 100 27.17 -40.62 -2.12
C LYS A 100 27.36 -41.39 -3.45
N VAL A 101 27.70 -40.63 -4.50
CA VAL A 101 29.03 -40.65 -5.15
C VAL A 101 29.55 -39.19 -5.15
N ALA A 102 30.83 -38.93 -5.38
CA ALA A 102 31.40 -37.58 -5.39
C ALA A 102 32.26 -37.32 -6.63
N ARG A 103 32.07 -36.15 -7.24
CA ARG A 103 33.05 -35.36 -8.01
C ARG A 103 32.57 -33.92 -8.13
N GLU A 104 33.45 -33.03 -8.57
CA GLU A 104 33.23 -31.59 -8.71
C GLU A 104 32.11 -31.25 -9.70
N ASP A 105 31.23 -30.30 -9.35
CA ASP A 105 31.12 -28.99 -10.04
C ASP A 105 30.01 -28.09 -9.44
N GLU A 106 30.16 -26.78 -9.67
CA GLU A 106 29.19 -25.67 -9.48
C GLU A 106 28.24 -25.72 -8.25
N THR A 107 28.71 -25.22 -7.11
CA THR A 107 27.79 -24.55 -6.15
C THR A 107 27.32 -23.22 -6.71
N LYS A 108 26.18 -23.22 -7.41
CA LYS A 108 25.45 -21.98 -7.72
C LYS A 108 24.86 -21.44 -6.42
N ASN A 109 25.48 -20.37 -5.90
CA ASN A 109 25.00 -19.66 -4.72
C ASN A 109 23.62 -19.08 -4.98
N GLU A 110 22.79 -19.04 -3.94
CA GLU A 110 21.60 -18.21 -3.92
C GLU A 110 22.05 -16.77 -3.67
N GLU A 111 22.24 -15.98 -4.74
CA GLU A 111 22.52 -14.54 -4.68
C GLU A 111 21.28 -13.75 -4.23
N ILE A 112 20.83 -14.04 -3.00
CA ILE A 112 19.97 -13.14 -2.24
C ILE A 112 20.86 -11.96 -1.87
N PHE A 113 20.69 -10.84 -2.58
CA PHE A 113 21.40 -9.57 -2.34
C PHE A 113 21.57 -9.33 -0.85
N ASP A 114 22.81 -9.50 -0.36
CA ASP A 114 23.08 -9.21 1.03
C ASP A 114 23.14 -7.70 1.23
N TYR A 115 22.79 -7.24 2.43
CA TYR A 115 22.91 -5.83 2.76
C TYR A 115 24.36 -5.56 3.14
N GLU A 116 25.25 -5.56 2.14
CA GLU A 116 26.61 -5.01 2.21
C GLU A 116 26.56 -3.49 2.38
N VAL A 117 26.06 -3.08 3.54
CA VAL A 117 26.40 -1.85 4.23
C VAL A 117 27.84 -2.07 4.72
N GLU A 118 28.80 -1.45 4.05
CA GLU A 118 30.21 -1.60 4.39
C GLU A 118 30.47 -1.11 5.83
N GLU A 119 31.13 -1.93 6.64
CA GLU A 119 31.59 -1.56 7.98
C GLU A 119 32.85 -0.68 7.92
N GLU A 120 32.82 0.38 7.10
CA GLU A 120 33.84 1.44 7.16
C GLU A 120 33.66 2.32 8.41
N GLU A 121 34.72 3.02 8.78
CA GLU A 121 34.97 3.52 10.14
C GLU A 121 34.20 4.81 10.52
N GLU A 122 34.66 5.52 11.56
CA GLU A 122 33.87 6.47 12.37
C GLU A 122 33.59 7.84 11.72
N ASP A 123 32.79 7.84 10.65
CA ASP A 123 32.25 9.02 9.94
C ASP A 123 31.35 9.95 10.82
N ASN A 124 31.20 9.65 12.11
CA ASN A 124 30.49 10.47 13.10
C ASN A 124 31.24 11.80 13.38
N ALA A 125 32.58 11.79 13.34
CA ALA A 125 33.39 12.91 13.80
C ALA A 125 33.37 14.15 12.89
N GLN A 126 32.88 14.06 11.65
CA GLN A 126 32.86 15.21 10.73
C GLN A 126 31.61 16.08 10.85
N ASP A 127 30.44 15.50 11.15
CA ASP A 127 29.18 16.25 11.27
C ASP A 127 29.19 17.25 12.44
N GLU A 128 29.89 16.95 13.55
CA GLU A 128 29.88 17.81 14.75
C GLU A 128 30.68 19.12 14.61
N TYR A 129 31.54 19.23 13.58
CA TYR A 129 32.37 20.41 13.32
C TYR A 129 32.05 21.11 11.99
N GLU A 130 30.98 20.70 11.27
CA GLU A 130 30.50 21.48 10.13
C GLU A 130 29.86 22.79 10.60
N ASN A 131 30.57 23.90 10.43
CA ASN A 131 29.95 25.22 10.52
C ASN A 131 28.82 25.34 9.49
N ILE A 132 27.67 25.87 9.90
CA ILE A 132 26.58 26.30 8.99
C ILE A 132 27.15 27.36 8.01
N ALA A 133 26.61 27.44 6.79
CA ALA A 133 27.01 28.48 5.83
C ALA A 133 26.59 29.88 6.31
N ASP A 134 27.37 30.91 5.98
CA ASP A 134 27.10 32.27 6.47
C ASP A 134 25.73 32.78 6.00
N ASP A 135 25.35 32.52 4.75
CA ASP A 135 24.01 32.82 4.22
C ASP A 135 22.87 32.06 4.95
N ASP A 136 23.10 30.78 5.30
CA ASP A 136 22.15 29.98 6.09
C ASP A 136 22.08 30.49 7.55
N LYS A 137 23.18 31.02 8.12
CA LYS A 137 23.21 31.66 9.44
C LYS A 137 22.51 33.02 9.44
N GLU A 138 22.66 33.83 8.39
CA GLU A 138 21.92 35.09 8.26
C GLU A 138 20.41 34.82 8.16
N GLN A 139 20.00 33.84 7.33
CA GLN A 139 18.59 33.42 7.29
C GLN A 139 18.10 32.92 8.67
N ASP A 140 18.84 32.03 9.34
CA ASP A 140 18.43 31.48 10.65
C ASP A 140 18.20 32.59 11.70
N ASN A 141 19.00 33.66 11.69
CA ASN A 141 18.85 34.77 12.62
C ASN A 141 17.57 35.59 12.38
N GLU A 142 17.14 35.78 11.12
CA GLU A 142 15.82 36.36 10.83
C GLU A 142 14.69 35.38 11.18
N ASP A 143 14.85 34.10 10.80
CA ASP A 143 13.85 33.04 10.94
C ASP A 143 13.51 32.72 12.40
N VAL A 144 14.47 32.87 13.33
CA VAL A 144 14.26 32.72 14.79
C VAL A 144 13.18 33.66 15.34
N HIS A 145 12.96 34.82 14.72
CA HIS A 145 11.92 35.76 15.14
C HIS A 145 10.54 35.46 14.53
N ASN A 146 10.43 34.56 13.55
CA ASN A 146 9.16 34.23 12.92
C ASN A 146 8.29 33.31 13.81
N LYS A 147 7.42 33.93 14.61
CA LYS A 147 6.37 33.26 15.41
C LYS A 147 5.33 32.49 14.60
N PHE A 148 5.35 32.56 13.27
CA PHE A 148 4.42 31.85 12.38
C PHE A 148 4.96 30.53 11.83
N ASP A 149 6.27 30.25 11.95
CA ASP A 149 6.84 29.00 11.45
C ASP A 149 6.22 27.77 12.13
N ALA A 150 5.58 26.93 11.32
CA ALA A 150 4.97 25.69 11.75
C ALA A 150 5.98 24.70 12.33
N PHE A 151 7.24 24.65 11.85
CA PHE A 151 8.25 23.73 12.40
C PHE A 151 8.48 23.96 13.89
N ASN A 152 8.62 25.24 14.30
CA ASN A 152 8.80 25.58 15.70
C ASN A 152 7.54 25.31 16.52
N ARG A 153 6.35 25.69 16.00
CA ARG A 153 5.06 25.45 16.66
C ARG A 153 4.72 23.97 16.85
N HIS A 154 5.23 23.09 15.98
CA HIS A 154 4.82 21.69 15.87
C HIS A 154 5.76 20.71 16.59
N PHE A 155 7.08 20.97 16.57
CA PHE A 155 8.08 20.07 17.18
C PHE A 155 8.83 20.68 18.38
N ASN A 156 8.88 22.01 18.50
CA ASN A 156 9.80 22.69 19.42
C ASN A 156 9.10 23.51 20.53
N ASP A 157 7.78 23.74 20.43
CA ASP A 157 6.93 24.34 21.48
C ASP A 157 6.45 23.25 22.45
N GLU A 158 7.36 22.70 23.25
CA GLU A 158 7.07 21.54 24.13
C GLU A 158 5.90 21.83 25.09
N GLU A 159 5.81 23.05 25.62
CA GLU A 159 4.71 23.48 26.49
C GLU A 159 3.34 23.38 25.80
N LYS A 160 3.22 23.81 24.54
CA LYS A 160 1.96 23.72 23.79
C LYS A 160 1.65 22.28 23.40
N ILE A 161 2.66 21.54 22.93
CA ILE A 161 2.53 20.13 22.55
C ILE A 161 1.99 19.31 23.74
N GLU A 162 2.58 19.48 24.93
CA GLU A 162 2.14 18.78 26.13
C GLU A 162 0.69 19.15 26.51
N LYS A 163 0.35 20.45 26.54
CA LYS A 163 -1.02 20.91 26.87
C LYS A 163 -2.09 20.34 25.93
N GLU A 164 -1.83 20.27 24.63
CA GLU A 164 -2.79 19.69 23.66
C GLU A 164 -2.90 18.18 23.79
N ILE A 165 -1.80 17.47 24.05
CA ILE A 165 -1.84 16.02 24.33
C ILE A 165 -2.64 15.75 25.60
N ASP A 166 -2.41 16.54 26.65
CA ASP A 166 -3.08 16.40 27.94
C ASP A 166 -4.60 16.71 27.81
N ASN A 167 -4.98 17.69 26.98
CA ASN A 167 -6.37 17.96 26.61
C ASN A 167 -6.99 16.82 25.79
N TYR A 168 -6.26 16.24 24.83
CA TYR A 168 -6.72 15.10 24.04
C TYR A 168 -6.93 13.85 24.91
N LEU A 169 -5.97 13.52 25.78
CA LEU A 169 -6.06 12.37 26.70
C LEU A 169 -7.22 12.51 27.69
N LYS A 170 -7.55 13.72 28.16
CA LYS A 170 -8.69 13.97 29.04
C LYS A 170 -10.04 13.92 28.30
N SER A 171 -10.11 14.48 27.09
CA SER A 171 -11.37 14.64 26.36
C SER A 171 -11.72 13.51 25.40
N HIS A 172 -10.72 12.75 24.93
CA HIS A 172 -10.82 11.84 23.79
C HIS A 172 -11.54 12.49 22.59
N SER A 173 -11.18 13.75 22.32
CA SER A 173 -11.80 14.56 21.27
C SER A 173 -11.70 13.86 19.92
N LYS A 174 -12.79 13.91 19.14
CA LYS A 174 -12.81 13.35 17.78
C LYS A 174 -12.37 14.43 16.80
N LEU A 175 -11.56 14.02 15.82
CA LEU A 175 -11.21 14.81 14.65
C LEU A 175 -12.49 15.29 13.94
N LYS A 176 -12.60 16.59 13.64
CA LYS A 176 -13.76 17.22 12.99
C LYS A 176 -13.36 17.86 11.67
N LEU A 177 -14.28 17.91 10.71
CA LEU A 177 -14.13 18.76 9.53
C LEU A 177 -14.20 20.23 9.96
N SER A 178 -13.16 21.00 9.65
CA SER A 178 -13.02 22.43 9.96
C SER A 178 -13.28 23.28 8.71
N GLU A 179 -12.50 23.09 7.63
CA GLU A 179 -12.72 23.73 6.33
C GLU A 179 -13.16 22.71 5.27
N ARG A 180 -14.03 23.13 4.34
CA ARG A 180 -14.24 22.45 3.05
C ARG A 180 -14.05 23.47 1.93
N LYS A 181 -13.01 23.26 1.12
CA LYS A 181 -12.53 24.21 0.11
C LYS A 181 -12.61 23.60 -1.29
N GLN A 182 -13.32 24.25 -2.21
CA GLN A 182 -13.46 23.81 -3.60
C GLN A 182 -12.34 24.42 -4.45
N LEU A 183 -11.58 23.56 -5.15
CA LEU A 183 -10.38 23.90 -5.91
C LEU A 183 -10.54 23.39 -7.36
N GLY A 184 -11.45 24.00 -8.10
CA GLY A 184 -11.88 23.49 -9.41
C GLY A 184 -12.64 22.17 -9.26
N LYS A 185 -12.21 21.10 -9.96
CA LYS A 185 -12.74 19.74 -9.77
C LYS A 185 -12.30 19.08 -8.45
N ALA A 186 -11.25 19.59 -7.80
CA ALA A 186 -10.75 19.07 -6.53
C ALA A 186 -11.47 19.71 -5.32
N ILE A 187 -11.42 19.02 -4.19
CA ILE A 187 -11.84 19.49 -2.86
C ILE A 187 -10.72 19.18 -1.88
N LYS A 188 -10.34 20.18 -1.07
CA LYS A 188 -9.69 19.96 0.24
C LYS A 188 -10.77 19.86 1.32
N LEU A 189 -10.68 18.82 2.12
CA LEU A 189 -11.37 18.66 3.39
C LEU A 189 -10.31 18.79 4.49
N ASP A 190 -10.34 19.86 5.27
CA ASP A 190 -9.39 20.10 6.35
C ASP A 190 -9.98 19.63 7.68
N TYR A 191 -9.33 18.67 8.32
CA TYR A 191 -9.80 18.04 9.55
C TYR A 191 -8.88 18.39 10.73
N ARG A 192 -9.45 18.86 11.85
CA ARG A 192 -8.69 19.33 13.02
C ARG A 192 -9.32 18.91 14.35
N TYR A 193 -8.54 19.03 15.42
CA TYR A 193 -8.97 18.80 16.81
C TYR A 193 -9.42 20.09 17.51
N THR A 194 -8.69 21.16 17.25
CA THR A 194 -8.94 22.54 17.69
C THR A 194 -9.20 23.44 16.49
N ASP A 195 -9.90 24.56 16.72
CA ASP A 195 -10.17 25.54 15.66
C ASP A 195 -8.91 26.34 15.30
N ALA A 196 -8.82 26.82 14.06
CA ALA A 196 -7.58 27.39 13.50
C ALA A 196 -7.44 28.90 13.73
N ASP A 197 -6.24 29.35 14.10
CA ASP A 197 -5.84 30.76 13.97
C ASP A 197 -5.60 31.11 12.48
N GLU A 198 -6.59 31.71 11.82
CA GLU A 198 -6.50 32.08 10.40
C GLU A 198 -5.64 33.33 10.16
N SER A 199 -4.55 33.22 9.38
CA SER A 199 -3.95 34.35 8.61
C SER A 199 -2.76 33.95 7.69
N ALA A 200 -2.75 32.74 7.12
CA ALA A 200 -1.70 32.34 6.18
C ALA A 200 -1.77 33.14 4.84
N PRO A 201 -0.62 33.59 4.27
CA PRO A 201 -0.60 34.25 2.96
C PRO A 201 -1.11 33.36 1.82
N LYS A 202 -1.77 33.92 0.80
CA LYS A 202 -2.27 33.16 -0.37
C LYS A 202 -1.25 32.98 -1.52
N ASP A 203 -0.15 33.71 -1.45
CA ASP A 203 0.89 33.87 -2.47
C ASP A 203 2.05 32.90 -2.16
N ILE A 204 2.57 32.17 -3.15
CA ILE A 204 3.57 31.12 -2.90
C ILE A 204 4.87 31.67 -2.32
N VAL A 205 5.41 32.78 -2.84
CA VAL A 205 6.65 33.37 -2.33
C VAL A 205 6.47 33.83 -0.89
N LYS A 206 5.30 34.39 -0.56
CA LYS A 206 4.95 34.76 0.82
C LYS A 206 4.70 33.54 1.71
N LYS A 207 4.17 32.42 1.21
CA LYS A 207 4.06 31.16 1.96
C LYS A 207 5.44 30.56 2.25
N LEU A 208 6.33 30.49 1.27
CA LEU A 208 7.69 29.96 1.45
C LEU A 208 8.43 30.72 2.56
N LYS A 209 8.34 32.06 2.57
CA LYS A 209 8.91 32.90 3.64
C LYS A 209 8.15 32.77 4.97
N TYR A 210 6.81 32.72 4.97
CA TYR A 210 6.00 32.51 6.19
C TYR A 210 6.30 31.19 6.91
N HIS A 211 6.70 30.16 6.17
CA HIS A 211 7.13 28.85 6.69
C HIS A 211 8.66 28.69 6.78
N ASN A 212 9.44 29.77 6.74
CA ASN A 212 10.91 29.74 6.87
C ASN A 212 11.56 28.68 5.94
N VAL A 213 11.16 28.61 4.67
CA VAL A 213 11.76 27.66 3.73
C VAL A 213 13.18 28.12 3.39
N LYS A 214 14.18 27.24 3.48
CA LYS A 214 15.58 27.59 3.17
C LYS A 214 15.73 28.14 1.74
N GLN A 215 16.44 29.26 1.56
CA GLN A 215 16.54 29.98 0.27
C GLN A 215 16.95 29.08 -0.91
N LYS A 216 17.94 28.21 -0.72
CA LYS A 216 18.39 27.20 -1.70
C LYS A 216 17.31 26.23 -2.22
N LEU A 217 16.17 26.13 -1.52
CA LEU A 217 14.99 25.36 -1.93
C LEU A 217 13.86 26.23 -2.51
N GLN A 218 13.94 27.57 -2.39
CA GLN A 218 12.94 28.50 -2.91
C GLN A 218 13.13 28.77 -4.41
N ASP A 219 14.36 28.85 -4.90
CA ASP A 219 14.67 29.39 -6.24
C ASP A 219 13.95 28.67 -7.39
N GLU A 220 13.84 27.35 -7.30
CA GLU A 220 13.08 26.52 -8.24
C GLU A 220 11.57 26.82 -8.25
N PHE A 221 11.01 27.29 -7.13
CA PHE A 221 9.56 27.48 -6.93
C PHE A 221 9.12 28.96 -7.03
N VAL A 222 10.00 29.92 -6.73
CA VAL A 222 9.74 31.36 -6.86
C VAL A 222 9.44 31.75 -8.32
N ASN A 223 10.04 31.05 -9.28
CA ASN A 223 9.86 31.28 -10.71
C ASN A 223 8.70 30.47 -11.34
N ARG A 224 7.88 29.78 -10.53
CA ARG A 224 6.73 28.98 -11.00
C ARG A 224 5.42 29.75 -10.76
N ASP A 225 4.46 29.59 -11.67
CA ASP A 225 3.05 29.94 -11.46
C ASP A 225 2.25 28.69 -11.02
N PRO A 226 2.21 28.34 -9.72
CA PRO A 226 1.46 27.19 -9.22
C PRO A 226 -0.05 27.43 -9.27
N THR A 227 -0.83 26.37 -9.50
CA THR A 227 -2.28 26.43 -9.36
C THR A 227 -2.69 26.55 -7.88
N ASN A 228 -3.91 27.05 -7.62
CA ASN A 228 -4.48 27.11 -6.27
C ASN A 228 -4.47 25.73 -5.55
N LEU A 229 -4.51 24.61 -6.28
CA LEU A 229 -4.44 23.27 -5.70
C LEU A 229 -3.02 22.92 -5.23
N GLU A 230 -1.99 23.34 -5.96
CA GLU A 230 -0.58 23.17 -5.59
C GLU A 230 -0.19 24.07 -4.42
N ILE A 231 -0.67 25.33 -4.42
CA ILE A 231 -0.51 26.26 -3.29
C ILE A 231 -1.13 25.68 -2.01
N GLU A 232 -2.31 25.06 -2.10
CA GLU A 232 -3.01 24.47 -0.96
C GLU A 232 -2.37 23.15 -0.48
N LEU A 233 -1.86 22.32 -1.41
CA LEU A 233 -1.09 21.12 -1.07
C LEU A 233 0.20 21.49 -0.32
N LEU A 234 0.95 22.46 -0.85
CA LEU A 234 2.17 22.97 -0.22
C LEU A 234 1.89 23.58 1.16
N GLU A 235 0.78 24.29 1.31
CA GLU A 235 0.30 24.79 2.61
C GLU A 235 0.01 23.66 3.62
N SER A 236 -0.69 22.60 3.20
CA SER A 236 -0.95 21.46 4.09
C SER A 236 0.32 20.67 4.46
N LEU A 237 1.28 20.57 3.53
CA LEU A 237 2.59 19.97 3.80
C LEU A 237 3.37 20.81 4.81
N LEU A 238 3.58 22.11 4.54
CA LEU A 238 4.39 23.02 5.37
C LEU A 238 3.78 23.34 6.74
N ASN A 239 2.46 23.18 6.92
CA ASN A 239 1.80 23.21 8.24
C ASN A 239 1.90 21.86 9.00
N TYR A 240 2.68 20.91 8.49
CA TYR A 240 2.84 19.57 9.04
C TYR A 240 1.52 18.81 9.25
N GLN A 241 0.48 19.09 8.44
CA GLN A 241 -0.77 18.32 8.47
C GLN A 241 -0.53 16.90 7.93
N ASN A 242 -1.23 15.90 8.45
CA ASN A 242 -1.31 14.63 7.71
C ASN A 242 -1.99 14.90 6.35
N VAL A 243 -1.60 14.18 5.29
CA VAL A 243 -2.12 14.40 3.93
C VAL A 243 -2.61 13.09 3.35
N ASN A 244 -3.81 13.10 2.75
CA ASN A 244 -4.33 12.03 1.91
C ASN A 244 -4.68 12.64 0.54
N PHE A 245 -3.86 12.38 -0.48
CA PHE A 245 -4.00 13.00 -1.79
C PHE A 245 -4.33 11.96 -2.87
N GLN A 246 -5.47 12.14 -3.52
CA GLN A 246 -6.03 11.21 -4.50
C GLN A 246 -5.83 11.77 -5.91
N LEU A 247 -4.96 11.15 -6.69
CA LEU A 247 -4.50 11.64 -8.00
C LEU A 247 -5.54 11.48 -9.12
N LEU A 248 -6.46 10.51 -9.03
CA LEU A 248 -7.43 10.23 -10.11
C LEU A 248 -8.35 11.43 -10.39
N GLY A 249 -8.27 11.95 -11.61
CA GLY A 249 -9.04 13.11 -12.08
C GLY A 249 -8.48 14.47 -11.64
N MET A 250 -7.33 14.51 -10.96
CA MET A 250 -6.62 15.76 -10.65
C MET A 250 -5.96 16.32 -11.93
N PRO A 251 -5.66 17.63 -12.01
CA PRO A 251 -5.00 18.22 -13.17
C PRO A 251 -3.57 17.71 -13.37
N ASP A 252 -3.14 17.59 -14.63
CA ASP A 252 -1.82 17.06 -15.00
C ASP A 252 -0.63 17.87 -14.45
N SER A 253 -0.83 19.17 -14.16
CA SER A 253 0.19 20.00 -13.49
C SER A 253 0.55 19.44 -12.11
N VAL A 254 -0.42 18.90 -11.39
CA VAL A 254 -0.24 18.39 -10.02
C VAL A 254 0.16 16.92 -10.03
N THR A 255 -0.46 16.09 -10.90
CA THR A 255 -0.17 14.65 -10.95
C THR A 255 1.25 14.33 -11.44
N THR A 256 1.89 15.25 -12.17
CA THR A 256 3.30 15.13 -12.57
C THR A 256 4.29 15.69 -11.53
N LYS A 257 3.89 16.72 -10.76
CA LYS A 257 4.79 17.50 -9.88
C LYS A 257 4.60 17.30 -8.37
N TYR A 258 3.57 16.59 -7.90
CA TYR A 258 3.29 16.42 -6.46
C TYR A 258 4.50 15.94 -5.64
N GLN A 259 5.39 15.15 -6.26
CA GLN A 259 6.63 14.67 -5.68
C GLN A 259 7.59 15.81 -5.29
N GLU A 260 7.71 16.85 -6.13
CA GLU A 260 8.59 17.98 -5.88
C GLU A 260 8.14 18.77 -4.64
N TYR A 261 6.82 18.90 -4.43
CA TYR A 261 6.28 19.60 -3.26
C TYR A 261 6.50 18.81 -1.94
N TYR A 262 6.39 17.48 -1.93
CA TYR A 262 6.71 16.71 -0.71
C TYR A 262 8.22 16.59 -0.47
N LEU A 263 9.03 16.50 -1.53
CA LEU A 263 10.49 16.49 -1.42
C LEU A 263 11.03 17.83 -0.91
N LEU A 264 10.51 18.96 -1.42
CA LEU A 264 10.74 20.31 -0.88
C LEU A 264 10.48 20.37 0.63
N HIS A 265 9.33 19.86 1.07
CA HIS A 265 8.96 19.82 2.48
C HIS A 265 9.91 18.95 3.32
N CYS A 266 10.24 17.75 2.84
CA CYS A 266 11.16 16.83 3.52
C CYS A 266 12.57 17.44 3.66
N LEU A 267 13.13 17.98 2.56
CA LEU A 267 14.44 18.65 2.55
C LEU A 267 14.47 19.84 3.51
N ASN A 268 13.42 20.67 3.50
CA ASN A 268 13.32 21.83 4.39
C ASN A 268 13.27 21.42 5.87
N HIS A 269 12.53 20.35 6.21
CA HIS A 269 12.47 19.81 7.57
C HIS A 269 13.83 19.24 8.03
N ILE A 270 14.55 18.54 7.15
CA ILE A 270 15.90 18.00 7.43
C ILE A 270 16.89 19.13 7.70
N TYR A 271 16.96 20.14 6.81
CA TYR A 271 17.89 21.25 6.97
C TYR A 271 17.60 22.05 8.26
N LYS A 272 16.33 22.42 8.52
CA LYS A 272 15.96 23.07 9.79
C LYS A 272 16.35 22.28 11.04
N THR A 273 16.28 20.95 10.97
CA THR A 273 16.64 20.08 12.09
C THR A 273 18.16 20.00 12.25
N ARG A 274 18.92 19.84 11.16
CA ARG A 274 20.39 19.86 11.15
C ARG A 274 20.92 21.21 11.67
N ASP A 275 20.43 22.31 11.12
CA ASP A 275 20.87 23.65 11.46
C ASP A 275 20.52 24.01 12.92
N ARG A 276 19.37 23.57 13.44
CA ARG A 276 19.04 23.70 14.86
C ARG A 276 20.03 22.95 15.76
N VAL A 277 20.40 21.71 15.41
CA VAL A 277 21.38 20.91 16.15
C VAL A 277 22.77 21.56 16.11
N LEU A 278 23.23 22.03 14.95
CA LEU A 278 24.52 22.72 14.79
C LEU A 278 24.56 24.05 15.57
N ASN A 279 23.53 24.88 15.44
CA ASN A 279 23.39 26.12 16.21
C ASN A 279 23.41 25.87 17.74
N ASN A 280 22.87 24.74 18.19
CA ASN A 280 22.87 24.36 19.60
C ASN A 280 24.18 23.70 20.05
N ASN A 281 24.93 23.02 19.16
CA ASN A 281 26.32 22.62 19.42
C ASN A 281 27.18 23.87 19.68
N GLU A 282 27.12 24.87 18.80
CA GLU A 282 27.83 26.14 18.96
C GLU A 282 27.47 26.84 20.28
N LYS A 283 26.18 26.83 20.67
CA LYS A 283 25.73 27.40 21.96
C LYS A 283 26.19 26.59 23.17
N LYS A 284 26.12 25.25 23.16
CA LYS A 284 26.58 24.39 24.27
C LYS A 284 28.08 24.61 24.53
N ILE A 285 28.89 24.75 23.47
CA ILE A 285 30.31 25.12 23.57
C ILE A 285 30.51 26.52 24.16
N GLN A 286 29.68 27.51 23.79
CA GLN A 286 29.75 28.87 24.37
C GLN A 286 29.32 28.91 25.84
N VAL A 287 28.27 28.18 26.22
CA VAL A 287 27.80 28.06 27.61
C VAL A 287 28.85 27.37 28.47
N GLN A 288 29.44 26.26 28.00
CA GLN A 288 30.51 25.55 28.70
C GLN A 288 31.70 26.48 28.99
N ARG A 289 32.12 27.30 28.01
CA ARG A 289 33.16 28.33 28.23
C ARG A 289 32.74 29.39 29.26
N GLN A 290 31.48 29.83 29.27
CA GLN A 290 30.99 30.78 30.27
C GLN A 290 30.96 30.19 31.69
N ILE A 291 30.72 28.88 31.83
CA ILE A 291 30.84 28.14 33.09
C ILE A 291 32.30 28.06 33.53
N GLU A 292 33.22 27.69 32.62
CA GLU A 292 34.67 27.64 32.88
C GLU A 292 35.27 29.01 33.24
N GLU A 293 34.76 30.09 32.64
CA GLU A 293 35.11 31.48 32.97
C GLU A 293 34.41 32.01 34.24
N GLY A 294 33.58 31.20 34.90
CA GLY A 294 32.85 31.58 36.13
C GLY A 294 31.77 32.66 35.92
N LYS A 295 31.32 32.87 34.68
CA LYS A 295 30.30 33.88 34.30
C LYS A 295 28.87 33.33 34.40
N LEU A 296 28.72 32.00 34.31
CA LEU A 296 27.43 31.31 34.43
C LEU A 296 27.54 30.19 35.49
N ASP A 297 26.53 30.10 36.35
CA ASP A 297 26.40 29.06 37.35
C ASP A 297 25.92 27.75 36.69
N PRO A 298 26.61 26.60 36.87
CA PRO A 298 26.15 25.30 36.36
C PRO A 298 24.69 24.95 36.67
N ALA A 299 24.12 25.46 37.77
CA ALA A 299 22.70 25.25 38.10
C ALA A 299 21.72 25.96 37.13
N HIS A 300 22.23 26.76 36.19
CA HIS A 300 21.47 27.53 35.20
C HIS A 300 21.89 27.21 33.75
N GLU A 301 22.48 26.03 33.49
CA GLU A 301 22.77 25.56 32.13
C GLU A 301 21.46 25.43 31.30
N PRO A 302 21.35 26.02 30.09
CA PRO A 302 20.16 25.88 29.26
C PRO A 302 20.02 24.48 28.66
N GLU A 303 18.85 23.86 28.79
CA GLU A 303 18.57 22.56 28.17
C GLU A 303 18.35 22.67 26.65
N PHE A 304 19.24 22.05 25.86
CA PHE A 304 19.18 22.05 24.40
C PHE A 304 18.43 20.83 23.85
N ARG A 305 17.12 20.76 24.11
CA ARG A 305 16.24 19.70 23.57
C ARG A 305 15.96 19.92 22.08
N ASP A 306 16.63 19.16 21.23
CA ASP A 306 16.58 19.28 19.77
C ASP A 306 16.69 17.94 18.99
N GLN A 307 16.98 16.83 19.66
CA GLN A 307 17.20 15.52 19.06
C GLN A 307 16.05 14.53 19.33
N GLY A 308 16.12 13.38 18.65
CA GLY A 308 15.35 12.17 18.97
C GLY A 308 16.31 11.02 19.31
N TYR A 309 15.78 9.83 19.56
CA TYR A 309 16.57 8.61 19.79
C TYR A 309 17.50 8.21 18.65
N THR A 310 17.21 8.65 17.41
CA THR A 310 17.93 8.25 16.19
C THR A 310 17.96 9.41 15.18
N ARG A 311 18.92 9.36 14.24
CA ARG A 311 19.12 10.41 13.22
C ARG A 311 18.01 10.46 12.14
N PRO A 312 17.48 9.34 11.60
CA PRO A 312 16.48 9.39 10.54
C PRO A 312 15.24 10.18 10.93
N LYS A 313 14.90 11.19 10.12
CA LYS A 313 13.72 12.05 10.31
C LYS A 313 12.62 11.79 9.29
N VAL A 314 12.99 11.32 8.10
CA VAL A 314 12.03 11.09 7.01
C VAL A 314 12.09 9.63 6.54
N LEU A 315 10.92 8.99 6.49
CA LEU A 315 10.73 7.68 5.86
C LEU A 315 9.91 7.85 4.57
N ILE A 316 10.41 7.36 3.43
CA ILE A 316 9.70 7.36 2.15
C ILE A 316 9.48 5.91 1.70
N LEU A 317 8.22 5.47 1.67
CA LEU A 317 7.81 4.16 1.21
C LEU A 317 7.35 4.21 -0.25
N LEU A 318 7.97 3.37 -1.09
CA LEU A 318 7.76 3.30 -2.54
C LEU A 318 7.65 1.84 -3.00
N PRO A 319 6.82 1.52 -4.02
CA PRO A 319 6.58 0.14 -4.40
C PRO A 319 7.74 -0.51 -5.19
N THR A 320 8.43 0.20 -6.08
CA THR A 320 9.48 -0.39 -6.93
C THR A 320 10.76 0.42 -6.95
N ARG A 321 11.87 -0.24 -7.31
CA ARG A 321 13.17 0.41 -7.51
C ARG A 321 13.14 1.52 -8.56
N ASN A 322 12.31 1.41 -9.62
CA ASN A 322 12.12 2.51 -10.57
C ASN A 322 11.53 3.77 -9.90
N PHE A 323 10.53 3.62 -9.03
CA PHE A 323 9.98 4.79 -8.32
C PHE A 323 11.00 5.36 -7.32
N ALA A 324 11.80 4.52 -6.65
CA ALA A 324 12.91 5.00 -5.83
C ALA A 324 13.99 5.72 -6.66
N TRP A 325 14.31 5.23 -7.86
CA TRP A 325 15.19 5.91 -8.81
C TRP A 325 14.67 7.30 -9.20
N GLU A 326 13.38 7.42 -9.54
CA GLU A 326 12.75 8.71 -9.88
C GLU A 326 12.75 9.68 -8.70
N VAL A 327 12.30 9.25 -7.52
CA VAL A 327 12.19 10.10 -6.32
C VAL A 327 13.56 10.54 -5.80
N VAL A 328 14.55 9.65 -5.78
CA VAL A 328 15.91 9.99 -5.32
C VAL A 328 16.64 10.91 -6.30
N ASN A 329 16.44 10.77 -7.62
CA ASN A 329 17.02 11.74 -8.57
C ASN A 329 16.37 13.13 -8.44
N LYS A 330 15.03 13.22 -8.27
CA LYS A 330 14.37 14.49 -7.96
C LYS A 330 14.85 15.09 -6.63
N LEU A 331 15.10 14.26 -5.62
CA LEU A 331 15.67 14.69 -4.34
C LEU A 331 17.09 15.24 -4.49
N ILE A 332 17.94 14.61 -5.32
CA ILE A 332 19.28 15.09 -5.66
C ILE A 332 19.22 16.42 -6.44
N GLU A 333 18.29 16.56 -7.37
CA GLU A 333 18.06 17.77 -8.16
C GLU A 333 17.67 18.95 -7.23
N LEU A 334 16.60 18.77 -6.44
CA LEU A 334 16.08 19.76 -5.48
C LEU A 334 17.06 20.10 -4.35
N SER A 335 18.01 19.22 -4.00
CA SER A 335 19.03 19.50 -2.98
C SER A 335 20.32 20.11 -3.55
N SER A 336 20.55 19.98 -4.86
CA SER A 336 21.69 20.53 -5.61
C SER A 336 23.06 20.44 -4.88
N PRO A 337 23.49 19.23 -4.43
CA PRO A 337 24.78 19.06 -3.75
C PRO A 337 25.96 19.13 -4.73
N ASP A 338 27.12 19.63 -4.27
CA ASP A 338 28.38 19.66 -5.03
C ASP A 338 28.83 18.27 -5.50
N THR A 339 28.52 17.22 -4.72
CA THR A 339 28.95 15.84 -4.99
C THR A 339 27.93 14.83 -4.46
N VAL A 340 27.72 13.72 -5.19
CA VAL A 340 26.86 12.61 -4.77
C VAL A 340 27.68 11.32 -4.75
N GLU A 341 27.91 10.78 -3.55
CA GLU A 341 28.66 9.55 -3.34
C GLU A 341 27.81 8.32 -3.77
N TYR A 342 28.47 7.26 -4.21
CA TYR A 342 27.85 6.00 -4.68
C TYR A 342 26.78 6.12 -5.80
N LYS A 343 26.66 7.27 -6.48
CA LYS A 343 25.68 7.49 -7.57
C LYS A 343 25.78 6.46 -8.72
N ALA A 344 26.97 5.88 -8.94
CA ALA A 344 27.18 4.78 -9.87
C ALA A 344 26.50 3.47 -9.41
N ARG A 345 26.79 3.01 -8.18
CA ARG A 345 26.14 1.85 -7.51
C ARG A 345 24.62 2.04 -7.45
N PHE A 346 24.15 3.27 -7.21
CA PHE A 346 22.72 3.57 -7.21
C PHE A 346 22.09 3.35 -8.59
N LYS A 347 22.72 3.84 -9.67
CA LYS A 347 22.24 3.59 -11.03
C LYS A 347 22.23 2.09 -11.35
N GLU A 348 23.31 1.37 -11.04
CA GLU A 348 23.43 -0.07 -11.30
C GLU A 348 22.34 -0.90 -10.59
N GLN A 349 22.01 -0.57 -9.33
CA GLN A 349 21.05 -1.35 -8.55
C GLN A 349 19.58 -0.96 -8.76
N TYR A 350 19.29 0.28 -9.17
CA TYR A 350 17.91 0.82 -9.20
C TYR A 350 17.40 1.21 -10.60
N TYR A 351 18.28 1.54 -11.56
CA TYR A 351 17.86 1.88 -12.91
C TYR A 351 17.84 0.64 -13.81
N ASP A 352 16.80 0.54 -14.65
CA ASP A 352 16.71 -0.37 -15.78
C ASP A 352 16.14 0.45 -16.95
N ALA A 353 16.56 0.14 -18.18
CA ALA A 353 16.08 0.80 -19.40
C ALA A 353 14.78 0.19 -19.94
N PHE A 354 14.30 -0.92 -19.37
CA PHE A 354 13.08 -1.64 -19.75
C PHE A 354 11.85 -0.72 -19.97
N ASP A 355 11.26 -0.75 -21.17
CA ASP A 355 9.95 -0.17 -21.45
C ASP A 355 8.93 -1.25 -21.84
N VAL A 356 7.73 -1.15 -21.25
CA VAL A 356 6.57 -1.98 -21.58
C VAL A 356 6.09 -1.75 -23.02
N ASN A 357 6.40 -0.61 -23.63
CA ASN A 357 6.16 -0.34 -25.05
C ASN A 357 6.82 -1.37 -25.97
N ASP A 358 8.04 -1.81 -25.66
CA ASP A 358 8.82 -2.74 -26.48
C ASP A 358 8.21 -4.15 -26.51
N LEU A 359 7.56 -4.56 -25.40
CA LEU A 359 6.83 -5.82 -25.31
C LEU A 359 5.43 -5.74 -25.93
N ASN A 360 4.67 -4.67 -25.66
CA ASN A 360 3.30 -4.56 -26.13
C ASN A 360 2.79 -3.11 -26.15
N PRO A 361 2.78 -2.44 -27.32
CA PRO A 361 2.32 -1.05 -27.42
C PRO A 361 0.81 -0.88 -27.17
N LYS A 362 0.00 -1.95 -27.17
CA LYS A 362 -1.46 -1.90 -26.94
C LYS A 362 -1.85 -1.82 -25.45
N LYS A 363 -0.90 -1.90 -24.52
CA LYS A 363 -1.17 -1.79 -23.06
C LYS A 363 -1.62 -0.37 -22.66
N PRO A 364 -2.44 -0.21 -21.60
CA PRO A 364 -2.82 1.09 -21.06
C PRO A 364 -1.60 1.93 -20.66
N VAL A 365 -1.67 3.26 -20.85
CA VAL A 365 -0.58 4.20 -20.54
C VAL A 365 -0.16 4.11 -19.07
N GLU A 366 -1.12 4.02 -18.15
CA GLU A 366 -0.86 3.90 -16.71
C GLU A 366 -0.10 2.60 -16.36
N PHE A 367 -0.41 1.48 -17.01
CA PHE A 367 0.29 0.22 -16.81
C PHE A 367 1.75 0.32 -17.30
N LYS A 368 1.99 0.96 -18.44
CA LYS A 368 3.35 1.25 -18.93
C LYS A 368 4.12 2.14 -17.97
N GLN A 369 3.48 3.20 -17.45
CA GLN A 369 4.10 4.11 -16.48
C GLN A 369 4.43 3.44 -15.14
N PHE A 370 3.66 2.44 -14.70
CA PHE A 370 3.90 1.73 -13.44
C PHE A 370 4.98 0.62 -13.58
N PHE A 371 5.00 -0.10 -14.71
CA PHE A 371 5.86 -1.28 -14.90
C PHE A 371 7.10 -1.04 -15.78
N LYS A 372 7.39 0.20 -16.18
CA LYS A 372 8.69 0.58 -16.78
C LYS A 372 9.84 0.47 -15.77
N GLY A 373 11.06 0.31 -16.28
CA GLY A 373 12.28 0.26 -15.50
C GLY A 373 12.30 -0.91 -14.51
N ASN A 374 13.07 -0.74 -13.44
CA ASN A 374 13.31 -1.79 -12.46
C ASN A 374 12.07 -2.00 -11.55
N SER A 375 11.27 -3.02 -11.87
CA SER A 375 10.03 -3.35 -11.15
C SER A 375 10.25 -4.12 -9.84
N ASN A 376 11.49 -4.32 -9.40
CA ASN A 376 11.82 -5.04 -8.16
C ASN A 376 11.32 -4.27 -6.92
N ASP A 377 10.69 -4.98 -5.98
CA ASP A 377 10.09 -4.43 -4.76
C ASP A 377 10.87 -4.77 -3.47
N PHE A 378 12.09 -5.30 -3.60
CA PHE A 378 13.00 -5.55 -2.49
C PHE A 378 14.15 -4.54 -2.51
N PHE A 379 14.04 -3.51 -1.68
CA PHE A 379 15.09 -2.51 -1.45
C PHE A 379 14.90 -1.73 -0.14
N CYS A 380 16.02 -1.24 0.40
CA CYS A 380 16.10 -0.24 1.47
C CYS A 380 17.37 0.60 1.26
N LEU A 381 17.26 1.94 1.31
CA LEU A 381 18.34 2.89 1.03
C LEU A 381 18.41 3.94 2.13
N GLY A 382 19.55 4.03 2.82
CA GLY A 382 19.89 5.18 3.65
C GLY A 382 20.44 6.32 2.78
N ILE A 383 20.06 7.56 3.12
CA ILE A 383 20.61 8.79 2.54
C ILE A 383 21.03 9.73 3.68
N LYS A 384 22.29 10.17 3.65
CA LYS A 384 22.89 11.15 4.56
C LYS A 384 23.22 12.43 3.79
N PHE A 385 22.91 13.59 4.38
CA PHE A 385 23.30 14.90 3.89
C PHE A 385 24.44 15.48 4.73
N THR A 386 25.44 16.06 4.08
CA THR A 386 26.44 16.97 4.67
C THR A 386 26.23 18.38 4.10
N ARG A 387 27.07 19.37 4.45
CA ARG A 387 26.96 20.73 3.89
C ARG A 387 27.16 20.80 2.37
N LYS A 388 27.83 19.81 1.76
CA LYS A 388 28.18 19.80 0.32
C LYS A 388 27.99 18.46 -0.39
N THR A 389 27.98 17.35 0.33
CA THR A 389 27.85 16.00 -0.26
C THR A 389 26.55 15.31 0.14
N LEU A 390 26.06 14.46 -0.75
CA LEU A 390 24.92 13.58 -0.51
C LEU A 390 25.41 12.13 -0.60
N LYS A 391 25.41 11.43 0.53
CA LYS A 391 25.91 10.07 0.67
C LYS A 391 24.76 9.07 0.58
N LEU A 392 24.65 8.40 -0.57
CA LEU A 392 23.73 7.29 -0.80
C LEU A 392 24.30 6.02 -0.14
N PHE A 393 23.42 5.10 0.27
CA PHE A 393 23.78 3.85 0.98
C PHE A 393 24.44 4.06 2.35
N SER A 394 24.18 5.19 3.01
CA SER A 394 24.61 5.41 4.40
C SER A 394 23.98 4.40 5.36
N LYS A 395 24.68 4.10 6.47
CA LYS A 395 24.16 3.25 7.55
C LYS A 395 22.84 3.83 8.08
N PHE A 396 21.83 2.99 8.35
CA PHE A 396 20.48 3.48 8.63
C PHE A 396 20.39 4.34 9.90
N ASP A 397 21.20 4.05 10.90
CA ASP A 397 21.36 4.84 12.13
C ASP A 397 22.05 6.20 11.90
N GLN A 398 22.89 6.32 10.86
CA GLN A 398 23.57 7.56 10.43
C GLN A 398 22.86 8.30 9.28
N SER A 399 21.70 7.83 8.82
CA SER A 399 20.96 8.42 7.70
C SER A 399 20.00 9.52 8.17
N ASP A 400 19.73 10.50 7.32
CA ASP A 400 18.71 11.54 7.55
C ASP A 400 17.36 11.15 6.94
N VAL A 401 17.40 10.44 5.80
CA VAL A 401 16.25 9.89 5.07
C VAL A 401 16.44 8.40 4.83
N ILE A 402 15.36 7.64 4.94
CA ILE A 402 15.29 6.24 4.54
C ILE A 402 14.28 6.11 3.39
N VAL A 403 14.72 5.59 2.24
CA VAL A 403 13.88 5.31 1.07
C VAL A 403 13.80 3.81 0.87
N ALA A 404 12.62 3.23 1.03
CA ALA A 404 12.48 1.78 1.10
C ALA A 404 11.17 1.25 0.50
N SER A 405 11.18 -0.04 0.19
CA SER A 405 9.96 -0.84 0.02
C SER A 405 9.46 -1.33 1.39
N PRO A 406 8.16 -1.57 1.59
CA PRO A 406 7.66 -2.16 2.82
C PRO A 406 8.25 -3.54 3.10
N LEU A 407 8.44 -4.37 2.06
CA LEU A 407 9.05 -5.69 2.17
C LEU A 407 10.55 -5.61 2.54
N GLY A 408 11.32 -4.80 1.83
CA GLY A 408 12.76 -4.61 2.11
C GLY A 408 13.02 -4.03 3.50
N LEU A 409 12.22 -3.05 3.93
CA LEU A 409 12.31 -2.44 5.25
C LEU A 409 11.95 -3.43 6.36
N ARG A 410 10.82 -4.15 6.22
CA ARG A 410 10.41 -5.22 7.15
C ARG A 410 11.53 -6.26 7.32
N MET A 411 12.06 -6.78 6.21
CA MET A 411 13.14 -7.78 6.24
C MET A 411 14.42 -7.24 6.88
N THR A 412 14.74 -5.97 6.69
CA THR A 412 15.89 -5.29 7.31
C THR A 412 15.71 -5.13 8.83
N LEU A 413 14.50 -4.80 9.28
CA LEU A 413 14.16 -4.71 10.71
C LEU A 413 14.21 -6.09 11.40
N GLU A 414 13.63 -7.12 10.77
CA GLU A 414 13.66 -8.51 11.27
C GLU A 414 15.09 -9.07 11.34
N LYS A 415 15.95 -8.77 10.35
CA LYS A 415 17.36 -9.15 10.32
C LYS A 415 18.19 -8.42 11.39
N THR A 416 18.19 -7.08 11.36
CA THR A 416 19.12 -6.26 12.17
C THR A 416 18.70 -6.11 13.62
N LYS A 417 17.39 -6.12 13.92
CA LYS A 417 16.78 -5.81 15.22
C LYS A 417 17.08 -4.39 15.76
N LYS A 418 17.82 -3.57 15.02
CA LYS A 418 18.16 -2.18 15.39
C LYS A 418 16.93 -1.28 15.28
N SER A 419 16.77 -0.40 16.26
CA SER A 419 15.65 0.55 16.35
C SER A 419 15.84 1.84 15.52
N PHE A 420 16.33 1.73 14.28
CA PHE A 420 16.67 2.91 13.44
C PHE A 420 15.45 3.73 12.94
N LEU A 421 14.22 3.34 13.31
CA LEU A 421 12.98 4.07 13.00
C LEU A 421 12.36 4.79 14.22
N SER A 422 13.10 4.92 15.33
CA SER A 422 12.59 5.49 16.59
C SER A 422 12.46 7.03 16.61
N SER A 423 12.63 7.72 15.47
CA SER A 423 12.63 9.20 15.43
C SER A 423 12.13 9.81 14.12
N ILE A 424 11.31 9.07 13.36
CA ILE A 424 10.72 9.52 12.11
C ILE A 424 9.65 10.59 12.41
N GLU A 425 9.95 11.83 12.03
CA GLU A 425 9.08 13.00 12.19
C GLU A 425 8.14 13.17 10.98
N ILE A 426 8.52 12.66 9.79
CA ILE A 426 7.69 12.61 8.57
C ILE A 426 7.72 11.21 7.93
N THR A 427 6.55 10.63 7.64
CA THR A 427 6.43 9.43 6.79
C THR A 427 5.64 9.72 5.52
N VAL A 428 6.20 9.38 4.36
CA VAL A 428 5.57 9.48 3.04
C VAL A 428 5.28 8.09 2.49
N LEU A 429 4.05 7.85 2.04
CA LEU A 429 3.64 6.70 1.24
C LEU A 429 3.27 7.21 -0.16
N ASP A 430 4.14 7.01 -1.14
CA ASP A 430 3.90 7.41 -2.54
C ASP A 430 3.61 6.17 -3.40
N LYS A 431 2.75 6.34 -4.41
CA LYS A 431 2.11 5.26 -5.19
C LYS A 431 1.47 4.19 -4.28
N ALA A 432 0.69 4.62 -3.29
CA ALA A 432 0.11 3.72 -2.29
C ALA A 432 -0.83 2.65 -2.90
N GLU A 433 -1.40 2.88 -4.08
CA GLU A 433 -2.10 1.86 -4.87
C GLU A 433 -1.19 0.68 -5.27
N GLY A 434 0.08 0.94 -5.53
CA GLY A 434 1.11 -0.08 -5.78
C GLY A 434 1.47 -0.86 -4.52
N LEU A 435 1.68 -0.16 -3.41
CA LEU A 435 1.93 -0.77 -2.09
C LEU A 435 0.79 -1.73 -1.69
N TYR A 436 -0.46 -1.35 -2.01
CA TYR A 436 -1.66 -2.18 -1.80
C TYR A 436 -1.68 -3.43 -2.68
N MET A 437 -1.35 -3.29 -3.97
CA MET A 437 -1.28 -4.41 -4.92
C MET A 437 -0.08 -5.34 -4.68
N GLN A 438 0.92 -4.92 -3.91
CA GLN A 438 2.03 -5.74 -3.43
C GLN A 438 1.62 -6.52 -2.18
N ASN A 439 1.69 -5.89 -1.00
CA ASN A 439 1.15 -6.42 0.25
C ASN A 439 0.98 -5.31 1.29
N TRP A 440 -0.27 -4.96 1.62
CA TRP A 440 -0.57 -3.93 2.62
C TRP A 440 -0.27 -4.38 4.07
N ASP A 441 -0.15 -5.69 4.34
CA ASP A 441 0.27 -6.17 5.67
C ASP A 441 1.71 -5.73 5.99
N HIS A 442 2.59 -5.62 4.99
CA HIS A 442 3.95 -5.11 5.17
C HIS A 442 3.98 -3.62 5.52
N VAL A 443 3.11 -2.82 4.90
CA VAL A 443 2.90 -1.41 5.29
C VAL A 443 2.36 -1.34 6.72
N SER A 444 1.34 -2.14 7.02
CA SER A 444 0.68 -2.16 8.33
C SER A 444 1.62 -2.61 9.46
N GLU A 445 2.51 -3.57 9.19
CA GLU A 445 3.54 -4.03 10.12
C GLU A 445 4.56 -2.93 10.41
N VAL A 446 5.14 -2.29 9.39
CA VAL A 446 6.07 -1.16 9.57
C VAL A 446 5.41 -0.02 10.35
N MET A 447 4.22 0.43 9.92
CA MET A 447 3.54 1.60 10.48
C MET A 447 2.98 1.38 11.90
N SER A 448 2.81 0.14 12.38
CA SER A 448 2.22 -0.14 13.70
C SER A 448 3.08 -1.00 14.65
N LYS A 449 4.18 -1.59 14.18
CA LYS A 449 5.08 -2.45 14.98
C LYS A 449 6.57 -2.04 14.87
N SER A 450 6.91 -0.94 14.20
CA SER A 450 8.31 -0.54 14.02
C SER A 450 8.53 0.97 13.99
N LEU A 451 7.65 1.73 13.33
CA LEU A 451 7.71 3.18 13.29
C LEU A 451 7.60 3.79 14.71
N ASN A 452 8.56 4.64 15.08
CA ASN A 452 8.59 5.44 16.30
C ASN A 452 8.46 4.68 17.64
N ILE A 453 8.75 3.37 17.65
CA ILE A 453 8.83 2.59 18.90
C ILE A 453 10.12 2.97 19.65
N PRO A 454 10.09 3.23 20.97
CA PRO A 454 11.31 3.47 21.75
C PRO A 454 12.34 2.33 21.61
N PRO A 455 13.65 2.64 21.52
CA PRO A 455 14.69 1.62 21.56
C PRO A 455 14.64 0.79 22.85
N LYS A 456 15.10 -0.46 22.77
CA LYS A 456 15.14 -1.39 23.93
C LYS A 456 16.52 -1.41 24.57
N ASP A 457 17.53 -1.49 23.72
CA ASP A 457 18.93 -1.60 24.09
C ASP A 457 19.55 -0.22 23.86
N PHE A 458 19.66 0.56 24.94
CA PHE A 458 20.12 1.96 24.89
C PHE A 458 21.63 2.10 24.69
N ASP A 459 22.39 1.05 24.99
CA ASP A 459 23.86 1.02 24.85
C ASP A 459 24.31 1.10 23.37
N ASP A 460 23.44 0.73 22.42
CA ASP A 460 23.65 0.86 20.98
C ASP A 460 23.42 2.30 20.45
N LEU A 461 22.95 3.24 21.29
CA LEU A 461 22.63 4.62 20.89
C LEU A 461 23.73 5.61 21.31
N ASN A 462 24.48 6.11 20.33
CA ASN A 462 25.38 7.24 20.53
C ASN A 462 24.59 8.58 20.56
N VAL A 463 23.77 8.80 21.59
CA VAL A 463 22.88 9.97 21.72
C VAL A 463 22.91 10.55 23.14
N ASP A 464 23.04 11.88 23.23
CA ASP A 464 22.94 12.64 24.48
C ASP A 464 21.47 12.73 24.94
N PHE A 465 21.09 11.92 25.95
CA PHE A 465 19.73 11.89 26.49
C PHE A 465 19.22 13.26 26.98
N SER A 466 20.09 14.20 27.35
CA SER A 466 19.69 15.57 27.75
C SER A 466 19.12 16.39 26.59
N ARG A 467 19.36 15.96 25.34
CA ARG A 467 18.91 16.63 24.11
C ARG A 467 17.67 16.02 23.49
N ILE A 468 17.20 14.87 23.98
CA ILE A 468 16.00 14.22 23.45
C ILE A 468 14.77 15.02 23.89
N ARG A 469 13.93 15.42 22.93
CA ARG A 469 12.69 16.18 23.19
C ARG A 469 11.75 15.40 24.12
N MET A 470 11.05 16.08 25.04
CA MET A 470 10.21 15.42 26.05
C MET A 470 9.07 14.60 25.45
N TRP A 471 8.51 15.04 24.32
CA TRP A 471 7.48 14.27 23.61
C TRP A 471 8.04 13.02 22.92
N ALA A 472 9.35 12.93 22.68
CA ALA A 472 9.97 11.67 22.26
C ALA A 472 10.14 10.73 23.46
N ILE A 473 10.60 11.25 24.60
CA ILE A 473 10.77 10.49 25.86
C ILE A 473 9.44 9.90 26.36
N ASN A 474 8.35 10.66 26.26
CA ASN A 474 7.02 10.29 26.76
C ASN A 474 6.21 9.38 25.80
N ASP A 475 6.82 8.76 24.77
CA ASP A 475 6.11 7.98 23.73
C ASP A 475 5.03 8.82 22.98
N HIS A 476 5.22 10.13 22.87
CA HIS A 476 4.23 11.04 22.28
C HIS A 476 4.43 11.29 20.76
N TYR A 477 5.37 10.60 20.09
CA TYR A 477 5.55 10.64 18.62
C TYR A 477 4.24 10.54 17.84
N LYS A 478 3.35 9.62 18.24
CA LYS A 478 2.02 9.42 17.63
C LYS A 478 1.11 10.67 17.62
N TYR A 479 1.39 11.69 18.44
CA TYR A 479 0.62 12.94 18.46
C TYR A 479 1.24 14.05 17.59
N VAL A 480 2.48 13.87 17.12
CA VAL A 480 3.29 14.89 16.44
C VAL A 480 3.72 14.46 15.03
N ALA A 481 4.11 13.20 14.83
CA ALA A 481 4.66 12.71 13.56
C ALA A 481 3.66 12.81 12.39
N GLN A 482 4.12 13.38 11.28
CA GLN A 482 3.32 13.62 10.09
C GLN A 482 3.26 12.39 9.19
N VAL A 483 2.07 12.05 8.68
CA VAL A 483 1.87 10.97 7.68
C VAL A 483 1.23 11.53 6.41
N ILE A 484 1.92 11.33 5.29
CA ILE A 484 1.57 11.81 3.96
C ILE A 484 1.34 10.59 3.06
N GLY A 485 0.17 10.51 2.41
CA GLY A 485 -0.19 9.44 1.48
C GLY A 485 -0.61 9.99 0.12
N PHE A 486 0.12 9.63 -0.93
CA PHE A 486 -0.25 9.85 -2.32
C PHE A 486 -0.74 8.53 -2.94
N THR A 487 -1.93 8.55 -3.51
CA THR A 487 -2.56 7.38 -4.12
C THR A 487 -3.25 7.76 -5.43
N LYS A 488 -3.34 6.83 -6.37
CA LYS A 488 -4.28 6.95 -7.50
C LYS A 488 -5.71 7.11 -7.00
N TYR A 489 -6.14 6.32 -6.01
CA TYR A 489 -7.53 6.27 -5.53
C TYR A 489 -7.67 6.02 -4.02
N PRO A 490 -8.77 6.46 -3.38
CA PRO A 490 -9.02 6.17 -1.98
C PRO A 490 -9.36 4.69 -1.74
N PHE A 491 -8.75 4.13 -0.68
CA PHE A 491 -9.08 2.84 -0.11
C PHE A 491 -9.03 2.91 1.44
N PRO A 492 -9.87 2.15 2.18
CA PRO A 492 -9.97 2.22 3.64
C PRO A 492 -8.64 2.06 4.39
N GLU A 493 -7.73 1.26 3.86
CA GLU A 493 -6.50 0.83 4.53
C GLU A 493 -5.44 1.95 4.54
N LEU A 494 -5.32 2.74 3.46
CA LEU A 494 -4.55 4.00 3.47
C LEU A 494 -5.25 5.05 4.33
N ASN A 495 -6.57 5.16 4.26
CA ASN A 495 -7.31 6.11 5.10
C ASN A 495 -7.06 5.85 6.59
N ASN A 496 -6.98 4.58 7.02
CA ASN A 496 -6.62 4.18 8.38
C ASN A 496 -5.15 4.50 8.78
N VAL A 497 -4.28 4.83 7.83
CA VAL A 497 -2.89 5.25 8.07
C VAL A 497 -2.72 6.77 8.03
N THR A 498 -3.42 7.47 7.11
CA THR A 498 -3.33 8.94 6.96
C THR A 498 -4.30 9.72 7.84
N MET A 499 -5.52 9.20 8.08
CA MET A 499 -6.50 9.83 8.97
C MET A 499 -6.13 9.50 10.42
N SER A 500 -6.29 10.47 11.31
CA SER A 500 -5.82 10.41 12.70
C SER A 500 -6.13 9.10 13.44
N ASN A 501 -5.15 8.20 13.46
CA ASN A 501 -5.23 6.86 14.05
C ASN A 501 -4.40 6.84 15.34
N PRO A 502 -5.02 6.61 16.52
CA PRO A 502 -4.33 6.55 17.82
C PRO A 502 -3.17 5.57 17.94
N LYS A 503 -2.98 4.65 16.99
CA LYS A 503 -1.86 3.69 16.95
C LYS A 503 -0.70 4.07 16.02
N ILE A 504 -0.86 5.08 15.16
CA ILE A 504 0.09 5.41 14.08
C ILE A 504 0.43 6.89 14.13
N SER A 505 -0.49 7.74 13.68
CA SER A 505 -0.40 9.20 13.78
C SER A 505 -1.79 9.76 14.00
N VAL A 506 -1.93 10.50 15.10
CA VAL A 506 -3.09 11.34 15.44
C VAL A 506 -2.90 12.75 14.87
N ASN A 507 -1.67 13.28 14.97
CA ASN A 507 -1.27 14.62 14.57
C ASN A 507 -2.20 15.72 15.11
N LEU A 508 -2.05 16.06 16.40
CA LEU A 508 -2.98 16.94 17.10
C LEU A 508 -2.93 18.40 16.60
N LEU A 509 -1.73 18.91 16.32
CA LEU A 509 -1.51 20.32 15.93
C LEU A 509 -1.74 20.56 14.44
N GLY A 510 -1.30 19.66 13.57
CA GLY A 510 -1.48 19.76 12.12
C GLY A 510 -2.84 19.25 11.64
N GLY A 511 -3.43 18.26 12.32
CA GLY A 511 -4.67 17.62 11.88
C GLY A 511 -4.46 16.78 10.60
N THR A 512 -5.44 16.78 9.70
CA THR A 512 -5.35 16.04 8.42
C THR A 512 -6.08 16.74 7.27
N ALA A 513 -5.40 16.96 6.15
CA ALA A 513 -6.01 17.42 4.91
C ALA A 513 -6.26 16.26 3.93
N VAL A 514 -7.50 16.09 3.48
CA VAL A 514 -7.88 15.13 2.44
C VAL A 514 -8.17 15.88 1.14
N PHE A 515 -7.39 15.58 0.10
CA PHE A 515 -7.57 16.12 -1.25
C PHE A 515 -8.20 15.04 -2.14
N LYS A 516 -9.47 15.23 -2.51
CA LYS A 516 -10.18 14.34 -3.44
C LYS A 516 -10.84 15.09 -4.58
N THR A 517 -11.07 14.38 -5.68
CA THR A 517 -11.89 14.87 -6.80
C THR A 517 -13.38 14.63 -6.55
N LEU A 518 -14.23 15.48 -7.14
CA LEU A 518 -15.66 15.17 -7.30
C LEU A 518 -15.84 14.28 -8.52
N CYS A 519 -16.26 13.03 -8.31
CA CYS A 519 -16.65 12.13 -9.40
C CYS A 519 -18.07 12.50 -9.86
N GLY A 520 -18.17 13.47 -10.78
CA GLY A 520 -19.44 13.82 -11.40
C GLY A 520 -20.04 12.64 -12.18
N ASP A 521 -21.36 12.53 -12.20
CA ASP A 521 -22.09 11.41 -12.82
C ASP A 521 -21.83 11.20 -14.33
N ASN A 522 -21.23 12.18 -15.00
CA ASN A 522 -20.77 12.14 -16.39
C ASN A 522 -19.26 11.90 -16.55
N ASP A 523 -18.46 12.15 -15.51
CA ASP A 523 -17.02 11.88 -15.45
C ASP A 523 -16.73 10.43 -14.99
N SER A 524 -17.76 9.70 -14.55
CA SER A 524 -17.66 8.35 -13.97
C SER A 524 -17.31 7.28 -15.00
N GLU A 525 -16.67 6.20 -14.56
CA GLU A 525 -16.17 5.16 -15.47
C GLU A 525 -17.27 4.49 -16.31
N LEU A 526 -18.45 4.30 -15.72
CA LEU A 526 -19.65 3.83 -16.41
C LEU A 526 -20.08 4.79 -17.53
N ALA A 527 -20.01 6.10 -17.31
CA ALA A 527 -20.34 7.11 -18.32
C ALA A 527 -19.27 7.16 -19.42
N ASN A 528 -17.99 7.07 -19.07
CA ASN A 528 -16.86 7.02 -20.00
C ASN A 528 -16.96 5.79 -20.92
N LEU A 529 -17.17 4.60 -20.35
CA LEU A 529 -17.37 3.36 -21.11
C LEU A 529 -18.58 3.48 -22.05
N LYS A 530 -19.74 3.94 -21.53
CA LYS A 530 -20.94 4.13 -22.34
C LYS A 530 -20.71 5.08 -23.52
N TYR A 531 -20.03 6.20 -23.30
CA TYR A 531 -19.70 7.14 -24.36
C TYR A 531 -18.79 6.50 -25.42
N GLN A 532 -17.76 5.75 -25.01
CA GLN A 532 -16.88 5.03 -25.93
C GLN A 532 -17.64 4.01 -26.78
N LEU A 533 -18.46 3.15 -26.16
CA LEU A 533 -19.24 2.13 -26.88
C LEU A 533 -20.30 2.75 -27.83
N THR A 534 -20.91 3.86 -27.43
CA THR A 534 -21.84 4.61 -28.30
C THR A 534 -21.10 5.23 -29.49
N LYS A 535 -19.92 5.82 -29.26
CA LYS A 535 -19.07 6.42 -30.31
C LYS A 535 -18.54 5.39 -31.31
N LEU A 536 -18.33 4.14 -30.88
CA LEU A 536 -17.97 3.01 -31.73
C LEU A 536 -19.19 2.37 -32.45
N GLY A 537 -20.41 2.84 -32.19
CA GLY A 537 -21.64 2.29 -32.78
C GLY A 537 -22.09 0.93 -32.20
N LEU A 538 -21.39 0.43 -31.19
CA LEU A 538 -21.57 -0.92 -30.61
C LEU A 538 -22.79 -1.01 -29.68
N ILE A 539 -23.20 0.12 -29.10
CA ILE A 539 -24.47 0.26 -28.38
C ILE A 539 -25.29 1.42 -28.95
N ASN A 540 -26.60 1.29 -28.90
CA ASN A 540 -27.57 2.25 -29.41
C ASN A 540 -28.88 2.13 -28.61
N ASN A 541 -30.01 2.62 -29.14
CA ASN A 541 -31.29 2.54 -28.44
C ASN A 541 -31.83 1.10 -28.27
N GLN A 542 -31.45 0.17 -29.16
CA GLN A 542 -31.90 -1.22 -29.23
C GLN A 542 -30.85 -2.23 -28.71
N THR A 543 -29.56 -1.94 -28.85
CA THR A 543 -28.44 -2.79 -28.39
C THR A 543 -27.75 -2.15 -27.20
N ARG A 544 -27.76 -2.82 -26.02
CA ARG A 544 -27.28 -2.26 -24.74
C ARG A 544 -26.56 -3.33 -23.92
N LEU A 545 -25.42 -2.98 -23.30
CA LEU A 545 -24.74 -3.87 -22.35
C LEU A 545 -25.30 -3.66 -20.95
N LYS A 546 -26.26 -4.49 -20.55
CA LYS A 546 -27.02 -4.37 -19.30
C LYS A 546 -26.16 -4.69 -18.08
N GLN A 547 -25.93 -3.71 -17.22
CA GLN A 547 -25.06 -3.78 -16.06
C GLN A 547 -25.89 -3.73 -14.77
N VAL A 548 -26.04 -4.87 -14.09
CA VAL A 548 -26.89 -4.98 -12.88
C VAL A 548 -26.04 -4.97 -11.61
N PHE A 549 -26.17 -3.90 -10.83
CA PHE A 549 -25.57 -3.78 -9.50
C PHE A 549 -26.56 -4.32 -8.46
N MET A 550 -26.14 -5.29 -7.65
CA MET A 550 -26.96 -5.90 -6.59
C MET A 550 -26.34 -5.65 -5.23
N ARG A 551 -27.11 -5.01 -4.35
CA ARG A 551 -26.75 -4.74 -2.96
C ARG A 551 -27.04 -5.97 -2.12
N PHE A 552 -26.17 -6.27 -1.17
CA PHE A 552 -26.48 -7.14 -0.04
C PHE A 552 -26.28 -6.38 1.27
N GLU A 553 -26.94 -6.85 2.34
CA GLU A 553 -26.85 -6.25 3.67
C GLU A 553 -25.77 -6.92 4.52
N ALA A 554 -24.91 -6.11 5.11
CA ALA A 554 -23.90 -6.49 6.10
C ALA A 554 -23.92 -5.46 7.23
N ASP A 555 -23.85 -5.95 8.47
CA ASP A 555 -24.13 -5.13 9.66
C ASP A 555 -22.85 -4.50 10.24
N SER A 556 -21.68 -5.06 9.89
CA SER A 556 -20.35 -4.60 10.27
C SER A 556 -19.30 -4.97 9.21
N LEU A 557 -18.06 -4.50 9.41
CA LEU A 557 -16.90 -4.92 8.60
C LEU A 557 -16.47 -6.38 8.84
N LEU A 558 -16.95 -7.04 9.89
CA LEU A 558 -16.52 -8.39 10.27
C LEU A 558 -17.40 -9.50 9.68
N ASP A 559 -18.71 -9.27 9.54
CA ASP A 559 -19.64 -10.22 8.91
C ASP A 559 -19.73 -10.04 7.37
N GLU A 560 -19.27 -8.91 6.82
CA GLU A 560 -19.42 -8.60 5.39
C GLU A 560 -18.90 -9.70 4.44
N PRO A 561 -17.71 -10.31 4.65
CA PRO A 561 -17.23 -11.40 3.80
C PRO A 561 -18.09 -12.68 3.88
N ASP A 562 -18.69 -12.95 5.04
CA ASP A 562 -19.61 -14.09 5.23
C ASP A 562 -20.97 -13.81 4.58
N LYS A 563 -21.49 -12.59 4.71
CA LYS A 563 -22.72 -12.12 4.03
C LYS A 563 -22.54 -12.14 2.50
N ARG A 564 -21.39 -11.65 2.01
CA ARG A 564 -21.00 -11.66 0.58
C ARG A 564 -20.97 -13.09 0.03
N PHE A 565 -20.32 -14.01 0.73
CA PHE A 565 -20.25 -15.42 0.34
C PHE A 565 -21.62 -16.12 0.39
N ALA A 566 -22.43 -15.82 1.40
CA ALA A 566 -23.80 -16.33 1.49
C ALA A 566 -24.68 -15.82 0.33
N PHE A 567 -24.60 -14.54 -0.02
CA PHE A 567 -25.32 -13.96 -1.16
C PHE A 567 -24.86 -14.56 -2.48
N PHE A 568 -23.53 -14.71 -2.70
CA PHE A 568 -22.99 -15.38 -3.89
C PHE A 568 -23.60 -16.78 -4.07
N ARG A 569 -23.49 -17.63 -3.04
CA ARG A 569 -23.96 -19.02 -3.06
C ARG A 569 -25.47 -19.13 -3.25
N ASN A 570 -26.25 -18.32 -2.52
CA ASN A 570 -27.70 -18.46 -2.47
C ASN A 570 -28.42 -17.72 -3.62
N VAL A 571 -27.87 -16.62 -4.11
CA VAL A 571 -28.54 -15.72 -5.06
C VAL A 571 -27.88 -15.72 -6.44
N LEU A 572 -26.54 -15.74 -6.53
CA LEU A 572 -25.86 -15.54 -7.81
C LEU A 572 -25.40 -16.81 -8.51
N LEU A 573 -24.86 -17.79 -7.80
CA LEU A 573 -24.44 -19.04 -8.42
C LEU A 573 -25.59 -19.77 -9.15
N PRO A 574 -26.82 -19.86 -8.58
CA PRO A 574 -27.98 -20.39 -9.30
C PRO A 574 -28.36 -19.56 -10.54
N GLN A 575 -28.09 -18.25 -10.54
CA GLN A 575 -28.34 -17.39 -11.70
C GLN A 575 -27.25 -17.54 -12.77
N ILE A 576 -26.00 -17.81 -12.40
CA ILE A 576 -24.91 -18.18 -13.31
C ILE A 576 -25.17 -19.58 -13.94
N GLN A 577 -25.74 -20.50 -13.17
CA GLN A 577 -26.12 -21.83 -13.67
C GLN A 577 -27.33 -21.81 -14.61
N HIS A 578 -28.40 -21.08 -14.25
CA HIS A 578 -29.73 -21.26 -14.85
C HIS A 578 -30.34 -20.02 -15.56
N LYS A 579 -29.75 -18.82 -15.47
CA LYS A 579 -30.31 -17.59 -16.08
C LYS A 579 -29.40 -16.92 -17.11
N VAL A 580 -28.26 -17.51 -17.44
CA VAL A 580 -27.32 -16.94 -18.43
C VAL A 580 -27.69 -17.43 -19.82
N SER A 581 -27.83 -16.51 -20.78
CA SER A 581 -28.20 -16.85 -22.17
C SER A 581 -27.09 -17.58 -22.93
N TYR A 582 -25.84 -17.40 -22.53
CA TYR A 582 -24.68 -18.15 -23.04
C TYR A 582 -24.18 -19.07 -21.93
N GLU A 583 -24.15 -20.38 -22.17
CA GLU A 583 -23.69 -21.34 -21.16
C GLU A 583 -22.22 -21.10 -20.79
N ASN A 584 -21.35 -21.01 -21.81
CA ASN A 584 -19.90 -20.87 -21.68
C ASN A 584 -19.42 -19.40 -21.80
N GLY A 585 -18.20 -19.13 -21.36
CA GLY A 585 -17.59 -17.79 -21.45
C GLY A 585 -17.95 -16.86 -20.28
N THR A 586 -18.23 -17.41 -19.10
CA THR A 586 -18.53 -16.60 -17.90
C THR A 586 -17.27 -16.32 -17.08
N LEU A 587 -16.92 -15.04 -16.94
CA LEU A 587 -15.82 -14.58 -16.09
C LEU A 587 -16.34 -14.18 -14.70
N ILE A 588 -15.73 -14.70 -13.64
CA ILE A 588 -15.94 -14.24 -12.26
C ILE A 588 -14.68 -13.49 -11.80
N TYR A 589 -14.83 -12.20 -11.54
CA TYR A 589 -13.77 -11.28 -11.13
C TYR A 589 -13.72 -11.12 -9.61
N PHE A 590 -12.53 -11.21 -9.02
CA PHE A 590 -12.31 -11.09 -7.57
C PHE A 590 -11.35 -9.93 -7.22
N ALA A 591 -11.89 -8.93 -6.51
CA ALA A 591 -11.08 -7.86 -5.92
C ALA A 591 -10.26 -8.30 -4.69
N SER A 592 -10.61 -9.43 -4.06
CA SER A 592 -9.92 -9.99 -2.88
C SER A 592 -9.44 -11.42 -3.16
N TYR A 593 -8.16 -11.69 -2.91
CA TYR A 593 -7.57 -13.02 -3.06
C TYR A 593 -8.12 -14.02 -2.01
N ILE A 594 -8.50 -13.55 -0.83
CA ILE A 594 -9.11 -14.38 0.23
C ILE A 594 -10.51 -14.85 -0.21
N ASP A 595 -11.31 -13.96 -0.78
CA ASP A 595 -12.63 -14.29 -1.35
C ASP A 595 -12.51 -15.24 -2.54
N TYR A 596 -11.50 -15.04 -3.40
CA TYR A 596 -11.15 -15.96 -4.49
C TYR A 596 -10.84 -17.38 -3.98
N ILE A 597 -9.95 -17.52 -2.99
CA ILE A 597 -9.63 -18.82 -2.37
C ILE A 597 -10.91 -19.47 -1.81
N ARG A 598 -11.76 -18.69 -1.14
CA ARG A 598 -13.01 -19.17 -0.53
C ARG A 598 -13.97 -19.71 -1.56
N VAL A 599 -14.22 -18.98 -2.66
CA VAL A 599 -15.13 -19.42 -3.72
C VAL A 599 -14.53 -20.57 -4.53
N LYS A 600 -13.23 -20.55 -4.85
CA LYS A 600 -12.53 -21.65 -5.53
C LYS A 600 -12.68 -22.96 -4.75
N ASN A 601 -12.36 -22.96 -3.46
CA ASN A 601 -12.54 -24.14 -2.58
C ASN A 601 -13.99 -24.63 -2.54
N TYR A 602 -14.97 -23.72 -2.53
CA TYR A 602 -16.38 -24.07 -2.53
C TYR A 602 -16.80 -24.72 -3.87
N LEU A 603 -16.39 -24.15 -5.00
CA LEU A 603 -16.68 -24.71 -6.33
C LEU A 603 -16.05 -26.10 -6.53
N GLU A 604 -14.81 -26.30 -6.07
CA GLU A 604 -14.08 -27.59 -6.14
C GLU A 604 -14.70 -28.72 -5.30
N LYS A 605 -15.44 -28.40 -4.24
CA LYS A 605 -15.82 -29.38 -3.19
C LYS A 605 -17.32 -29.55 -2.99
N GLU A 606 -18.10 -28.50 -3.20
CA GLU A 606 -19.54 -28.47 -2.94
C GLU A 606 -20.37 -28.32 -4.23
N THR A 607 -19.74 -28.27 -5.41
CA THR A 607 -20.43 -28.13 -6.70
C THR A 607 -19.88 -29.07 -7.78
N SER A 608 -20.70 -29.36 -8.79
CA SER A 608 -20.31 -30.07 -10.02
C SER A 608 -20.05 -29.12 -11.19
N ILE A 609 -19.76 -27.84 -10.92
CA ILE A 609 -19.63 -26.81 -11.95
C ILE A 609 -18.23 -26.87 -12.55
N ALA A 610 -18.15 -27.07 -13.87
CA ALA A 610 -16.92 -26.96 -14.63
C ALA A 610 -16.39 -25.52 -14.62
N PHE A 611 -15.14 -25.33 -14.17
CA PHE A 611 -14.47 -24.04 -14.18
C PHE A 611 -12.95 -24.18 -14.32
N VAL A 612 -12.33 -23.14 -14.89
CA VAL A 612 -10.89 -22.91 -14.82
C VAL A 612 -10.59 -21.72 -13.92
N ALA A 613 -9.40 -21.69 -13.32
CA ALA A 613 -8.95 -20.60 -12.47
C ALA A 613 -7.63 -20.04 -12.99
N ILE A 614 -7.47 -18.71 -12.90
CA ILE A 614 -6.20 -18.02 -13.13
C ILE A 614 -6.01 -16.94 -12.06
N ASP A 615 -4.93 -17.05 -11.30
CA ASP A 615 -4.54 -16.14 -10.22
C ASP A 615 -3.07 -15.70 -10.40
N GLU A 616 -2.61 -14.73 -9.60
CA GLU A 616 -1.27 -14.15 -9.69
C GLU A 616 -0.14 -15.14 -9.35
N TYR A 617 -0.47 -16.20 -8.59
CA TYR A 617 0.45 -17.28 -8.20
C TYR A 617 0.46 -18.45 -9.20
N SER A 618 -0.43 -18.45 -10.20
CA SER A 618 -0.53 -19.49 -11.21
C SER A 618 0.66 -19.46 -12.16
N SER A 619 1.29 -20.62 -12.39
CA SER A 619 2.42 -20.73 -13.31
C SER A 619 2.04 -20.38 -14.75
N GLN A 620 3.00 -19.90 -15.55
CA GLN A 620 2.73 -19.44 -16.92
C GLN A 620 2.16 -20.53 -17.84
N SER A 621 2.45 -21.81 -17.58
CA SER A 621 1.84 -22.93 -18.29
C SER A 621 0.37 -23.13 -17.94
N VAL A 622 -0.01 -23.00 -16.66
CA VAL A 622 -1.42 -23.01 -16.21
C VAL A 622 -2.15 -21.78 -16.73
N LEU A 623 -1.57 -20.58 -16.63
CA LEU A 623 -2.14 -19.34 -17.16
C LEU A 623 -2.41 -19.44 -18.67
N THR A 624 -1.50 -20.03 -19.44
CA THR A 624 -1.65 -20.15 -20.91
C THR A 624 -2.65 -21.24 -21.28
N ARG A 625 -2.55 -22.44 -20.68
CA ARG A 625 -3.51 -23.53 -20.89
C ARG A 625 -4.93 -23.09 -20.55
N ASN A 626 -5.17 -22.59 -19.33
CA ASN A 626 -6.51 -22.27 -18.86
C ASN A 626 -7.18 -21.15 -19.66
N ARG A 627 -6.41 -20.16 -20.16
CA ARG A 627 -6.91 -19.16 -21.13
C ARG A 627 -7.27 -19.78 -22.48
N ALA A 628 -6.49 -20.73 -22.98
CA ALA A 628 -6.80 -21.42 -24.25
C ALA A 628 -8.07 -22.29 -24.16
N LEU A 629 -8.24 -23.06 -23.07
CA LEU A 629 -9.45 -23.89 -22.85
C LEU A 629 -10.72 -23.02 -22.81
N PHE A 630 -10.66 -21.88 -22.10
CA PHE A 630 -11.76 -20.91 -22.01
C PHE A 630 -12.04 -20.20 -23.35
N THR A 631 -10.99 -19.81 -24.09
CA THR A 631 -11.13 -19.19 -25.41
C THR A 631 -11.79 -20.15 -26.41
N LYS A 632 -11.46 -21.45 -26.34
CA LYS A 632 -12.09 -22.51 -27.14
C LYS A 632 -13.50 -22.89 -26.65
N GLY A 633 -14.01 -22.27 -25.59
CA GLY A 633 -15.36 -22.50 -25.08
C GLY A 633 -15.64 -23.94 -24.64
N GLN A 634 -14.62 -24.69 -24.19
CA GLN A 634 -14.77 -26.09 -23.80
C GLN A 634 -15.66 -26.23 -22.55
N SER A 635 -16.35 -27.38 -22.42
CA SER A 635 -17.19 -27.77 -21.28
C SER A 635 -16.51 -27.49 -19.94
N ASP A 636 -15.26 -27.93 -19.82
CA ASP A 636 -14.45 -27.94 -18.61
C ASP A 636 -14.02 -26.52 -18.19
N ALA A 637 -14.17 -25.54 -19.10
CA ALA A 637 -13.85 -24.14 -18.92
C ALA A 637 -15.08 -23.23 -19.06
N ARG A 638 -16.29 -23.73 -18.72
CA ARG A 638 -17.54 -22.94 -18.74
C ARG A 638 -17.42 -21.60 -17.98
N ILE A 639 -16.78 -21.63 -16.80
CA ILE A 639 -16.48 -20.46 -15.97
C ILE A 639 -14.97 -20.24 -15.87
N MET A 640 -14.52 -18.98 -15.85
CA MET A 640 -13.16 -18.59 -15.46
C MET A 640 -13.19 -17.75 -14.18
N LEU A 641 -12.44 -18.16 -13.15
CA LEU A 641 -12.16 -17.34 -11.98
C LEU A 641 -10.89 -16.49 -12.23
N TYR A 642 -10.96 -15.18 -11.97
CA TYR A 642 -9.90 -14.21 -12.30
C TYR A 642 -9.67 -13.19 -11.18
N THR A 643 -8.42 -12.95 -10.79
CA THR A 643 -8.06 -12.04 -9.68
C THR A 643 -7.65 -10.65 -10.14
N GLU A 644 -7.98 -9.64 -9.33
CA GLU A 644 -7.58 -8.24 -9.51
C GLU A 644 -6.06 -8.05 -9.55
N ARG A 645 -5.32 -8.78 -8.69
CA ARG A 645 -3.85 -8.76 -8.67
C ARG A 645 -3.25 -9.34 -9.97
N LEU A 646 -3.79 -10.43 -10.51
CA LEU A 646 -3.36 -10.93 -11.82
C LEU A 646 -3.68 -9.92 -12.95
N HIS A 647 -4.81 -9.21 -12.87
CA HIS A 647 -5.13 -8.14 -13.80
C HIS A 647 -4.11 -7.00 -13.69
N PHE A 648 -3.81 -6.52 -12.48
CA PHE A 648 -2.81 -5.47 -12.23
C PHE A 648 -1.43 -5.83 -12.79
N TYR A 649 -0.88 -7.00 -12.46
CA TYR A 649 0.49 -7.39 -12.85
C TYR A 649 0.66 -7.82 -14.30
N LYS A 650 -0.40 -8.29 -15.00
CA LYS A 650 -0.28 -8.84 -16.36
C LYS A 650 -1.14 -8.13 -17.41
N ARG A 651 -2.26 -7.49 -17.03
CA ARG A 651 -3.26 -6.89 -17.93
C ARG A 651 -3.56 -7.79 -19.14
N TYR A 652 -3.94 -9.04 -18.88
CA TYR A 652 -4.23 -10.01 -19.94
C TYR A 652 -5.56 -9.67 -20.64
N ASP A 653 -5.54 -9.72 -21.97
CA ASP A 653 -6.73 -9.76 -22.83
C ASP A 653 -7.33 -11.17 -22.74
N ILE A 654 -8.48 -11.29 -22.08
CA ILE A 654 -9.18 -12.58 -21.91
C ILE A 654 -10.19 -12.72 -23.05
N LYS A 655 -9.84 -13.52 -24.06
CA LYS A 655 -10.71 -13.87 -25.18
C LYS A 655 -11.83 -14.82 -24.73
N GLY A 656 -12.95 -14.88 -25.47
CA GLY A 656 -14.06 -15.80 -25.20
C GLY A 656 -15.07 -15.36 -24.12
N VAL A 657 -14.85 -14.22 -23.45
CA VAL A 657 -15.79 -13.71 -22.43
C VAL A 657 -17.10 -13.27 -23.08
N ARG A 658 -18.23 -13.73 -22.52
CA ARG A 658 -19.60 -13.35 -22.90
C ARG A 658 -20.38 -12.78 -21.71
N ASN A 659 -20.04 -13.18 -20.50
CA ASN A 659 -20.68 -12.76 -19.25
C ASN A 659 -19.62 -12.38 -18.22
N VAL A 660 -19.91 -11.39 -17.39
CA VAL A 660 -19.00 -10.92 -16.32
C VAL A 660 -19.78 -10.80 -15.02
N MET A 661 -19.25 -11.41 -13.96
CA MET A 661 -19.72 -11.23 -12.59
C MET A 661 -18.58 -10.71 -11.72
N PHE A 662 -18.70 -9.48 -11.23
CA PHE A 662 -17.81 -8.92 -10.22
C PHE A 662 -18.25 -9.42 -8.84
N TYR A 663 -17.43 -10.29 -8.23
CA TYR A 663 -17.66 -10.79 -6.87
C TYR A 663 -17.46 -9.70 -5.82
N GLY A 664 -16.54 -8.78 -6.07
CA GLY A 664 -16.43 -7.51 -5.35
C GLY A 664 -16.10 -6.40 -6.34
N ILE A 665 -16.45 -5.17 -5.98
CA ILE A 665 -16.18 -3.99 -6.81
C ILE A 665 -14.65 -3.81 -6.96
N PRO A 666 -14.12 -3.61 -8.20
CA PRO A 666 -12.71 -3.37 -8.42
C PRO A 666 -12.14 -2.20 -7.60
N THR A 667 -10.91 -2.30 -7.11
CA THR A 667 -10.31 -1.23 -6.29
C THR A 667 -9.82 -0.06 -7.15
N ASP A 668 -9.33 -0.33 -8.36
CA ASP A 668 -9.12 0.64 -9.43
C ASP A 668 -10.35 0.66 -10.37
N PRO A 669 -10.96 1.83 -10.68
CA PRO A 669 -12.18 1.86 -11.49
C PRO A 669 -11.92 1.45 -12.94
N SER A 670 -10.73 1.72 -13.49
CA SER A 670 -10.39 1.36 -14.89
C SER A 670 -10.48 -0.15 -15.15
N PHE A 671 -10.29 -0.97 -14.12
CA PHE A 671 -10.38 -2.43 -14.26
C PHE A 671 -11.84 -2.86 -14.51
N TYR A 672 -12.84 -2.06 -14.10
CA TYR A 672 -14.24 -2.32 -14.41
C TYR A 672 -14.49 -2.20 -15.93
N SER A 673 -14.07 -1.11 -16.56
CA SER A 673 -14.26 -0.90 -18.01
C SER A 673 -13.38 -1.84 -18.84
N GLU A 674 -12.14 -2.10 -18.44
CA GLU A 674 -11.26 -3.06 -19.14
C GLU A 674 -11.79 -4.50 -19.08
N VAL A 675 -12.36 -4.94 -17.94
CA VAL A 675 -12.97 -6.27 -17.84
C VAL A 675 -14.26 -6.38 -18.66
N LEU A 676 -15.09 -5.32 -18.72
CA LEU A 676 -16.25 -5.30 -19.61
C LEU A 676 -15.87 -5.23 -21.09
N LYS A 677 -14.73 -4.62 -21.41
CA LYS A 677 -14.19 -4.59 -22.76
C LYS A 677 -13.87 -6.00 -23.29
N PHE A 678 -13.60 -6.99 -22.45
CA PHE A 678 -13.43 -8.38 -22.91
C PHE A 678 -14.67 -8.93 -23.64
N ILE A 679 -15.89 -8.58 -23.19
CA ILE A 679 -17.14 -8.94 -23.90
C ILE A 679 -17.19 -8.24 -25.27
N VAL A 680 -16.83 -6.96 -25.28
CA VAL A 680 -16.93 -6.09 -26.46
C VAL A 680 -15.93 -6.49 -27.53
N ASP A 681 -14.66 -6.69 -27.16
CA ASP A 681 -13.61 -7.14 -28.06
C ASP A 681 -13.90 -8.59 -28.56
N ASN A 682 -14.51 -9.44 -27.73
CA ASN A 682 -14.98 -10.76 -28.16
C ASN A 682 -16.13 -10.68 -29.19
N LYS A 683 -17.10 -9.78 -29.01
CA LYS A 683 -18.13 -9.51 -30.02
C LYS A 683 -17.50 -9.03 -31.34
N ILE A 684 -16.62 -8.03 -31.30
CA ILE A 684 -15.96 -7.48 -32.49
C ILE A 684 -15.19 -8.56 -33.26
N ARG A 685 -14.50 -9.47 -32.55
CA ARG A 685 -13.80 -10.62 -33.14
C ARG A 685 -14.74 -11.56 -33.90
N LEU A 686 -15.87 -11.92 -33.30
CA LEU A 686 -16.86 -12.81 -33.92
C LEU A 686 -17.59 -12.13 -35.09
N ASP A 687 -18.01 -10.88 -34.94
CA ASP A 687 -18.66 -10.10 -36.01
C ASP A 687 -17.73 -9.98 -37.25
N MET A 688 -16.42 -9.81 -37.06
CA MET A 688 -15.44 -9.81 -38.15
C MET A 688 -15.22 -11.20 -38.77
N ALA A 689 -15.09 -12.25 -37.96
CA ALA A 689 -14.93 -13.63 -38.46
C ALA A 689 -16.14 -14.06 -39.31
N ASN A 690 -17.35 -13.76 -38.83
CA ASN A 690 -18.62 -14.03 -39.53
C ASN A 690 -18.82 -13.13 -40.77
N SER A 691 -18.05 -12.04 -40.92
CA SER A 691 -18.05 -11.24 -42.16
C SER A 691 -17.12 -11.78 -43.25
N ASN A 692 -16.16 -12.63 -42.88
CA ASN A 692 -15.17 -13.24 -43.77
C ASN A 692 -15.49 -14.70 -44.15
N SER A 693 -16.57 -15.28 -43.62
CA SER A 693 -16.95 -16.67 -43.85
C SER A 693 -18.44 -16.79 -44.15
N GLU A 694 -18.81 -17.63 -45.13
CA GLU A 694 -20.23 -17.83 -45.52
C GLU A 694 -21.01 -18.72 -44.53
N SER A 695 -20.33 -19.24 -43.50
CA SER A 695 -20.92 -20.07 -42.45
C SER A 695 -21.59 -19.24 -41.36
N SER A 696 -22.72 -19.70 -40.84
CA SER A 696 -23.38 -19.09 -39.67
C SER A 696 -22.59 -19.41 -38.39
N GLY A 697 -21.50 -18.68 -38.16
CA GLY A 697 -20.68 -18.79 -36.95
C GLY A 697 -21.37 -18.27 -35.69
N ASP A 698 -20.67 -18.36 -34.57
CA ASP A 698 -21.19 -18.00 -33.25
C ASP A 698 -21.38 -16.46 -33.13
N VAL A 699 -22.50 -16.01 -32.56
CA VAL A 699 -22.90 -14.60 -32.50
C VAL A 699 -23.17 -14.15 -31.07
N VAL A 700 -22.47 -13.08 -30.67
CA VAL A 700 -22.69 -12.41 -29.38
C VAL A 700 -23.60 -11.19 -29.55
N ASP A 701 -24.76 -11.21 -28.89
CA ASP A 701 -25.64 -10.05 -28.67
C ASP A 701 -25.40 -9.49 -27.26
N LEU A 702 -25.03 -8.21 -27.18
CA LEU A 702 -24.78 -7.50 -25.93
C LEU A 702 -26.03 -7.42 -25.03
N ASN A 703 -27.24 -7.51 -25.60
CA ASN A 703 -28.49 -7.54 -24.83
C ASN A 703 -28.68 -8.85 -24.03
N LEU A 704 -28.00 -9.93 -24.44
CA LEU A 704 -28.04 -11.25 -23.81
C LEU A 704 -26.85 -11.50 -22.87
N CYS A 705 -25.78 -10.70 -22.98
CA CYS A 705 -24.63 -10.74 -22.10
C CYS A 705 -25.00 -10.40 -20.66
N MET A 706 -24.78 -11.32 -19.72
CA MET A 706 -25.03 -11.06 -18.30
C MET A 706 -23.83 -10.34 -17.66
N VAL A 707 -23.98 -9.03 -17.40
CA VAL A 707 -23.03 -8.26 -16.59
C VAL A 707 -23.64 -7.93 -15.24
N ARG A 708 -22.95 -8.33 -14.16
CA ARG A 708 -23.40 -8.09 -12.78
C ARG A 708 -22.28 -7.74 -11.81
N ALA A 709 -22.60 -6.99 -10.77
CA ALA A 709 -21.69 -6.68 -9.67
C ALA A 709 -22.38 -6.83 -8.29
N MET A 710 -21.71 -7.50 -7.34
CA MET A 710 -22.09 -7.45 -5.92
C MET A 710 -21.46 -6.24 -5.23
N PHE A 711 -22.18 -5.67 -4.28
CA PHE A 711 -21.65 -4.66 -3.35
C PHE A 711 -22.40 -4.66 -2.01
N SER A 712 -21.72 -4.27 -0.94
CA SER A 712 -22.35 -3.86 0.32
C SER A 712 -22.38 -2.34 0.45
N LYS A 713 -23.05 -1.82 1.49
CA LYS A 713 -23.00 -0.38 1.82
C LYS A 713 -21.58 0.14 2.12
N LEU A 714 -20.65 -0.76 2.44
CA LEU A 714 -19.27 -0.45 2.78
C LEU A 714 -18.39 -0.21 1.52
N ASP A 715 -18.79 -0.74 0.36
CA ASP A 715 -18.11 -0.53 -0.93
C ASP A 715 -18.31 0.87 -1.55
N LEU A 716 -19.00 1.79 -0.85
CA LEU A 716 -19.37 3.12 -1.37
C LEU A 716 -18.19 3.91 -1.96
N ILE A 717 -16.99 3.80 -1.36
CA ILE A 717 -15.76 4.47 -1.81
C ILE A 717 -15.24 3.92 -3.16
N LYS A 718 -15.53 2.64 -3.48
CA LYS A 718 -15.24 2.05 -4.79
C LYS A 718 -16.35 2.41 -5.80
N LEU A 719 -17.62 2.30 -5.39
CA LEU A 719 -18.78 2.60 -6.22
C LEU A 719 -18.84 4.06 -6.71
N GLU A 720 -18.48 5.04 -5.86
CA GLU A 720 -18.44 6.47 -6.23
C GLU A 720 -17.66 6.71 -7.52
N ARG A 721 -16.57 5.97 -7.75
CA ARG A 721 -15.66 6.14 -8.88
C ARG A 721 -16.16 5.46 -10.16
N ILE A 722 -16.97 4.41 -10.03
CA ILE A 722 -17.54 3.69 -11.18
C ILE A 722 -18.84 4.33 -11.67
N VAL A 723 -19.77 4.68 -10.78
CA VAL A 723 -21.09 5.20 -11.19
C VAL A 723 -21.25 6.71 -11.04
N GLY A 724 -20.42 7.38 -10.23
CA GLY A 724 -20.54 8.81 -9.89
C GLY A 724 -21.16 9.05 -8.51
N SER A 725 -20.84 10.18 -7.89
CA SER A 725 -21.18 10.47 -6.49
C SER A 725 -22.69 10.58 -6.21
N GLN A 726 -23.55 10.87 -7.19
CA GLN A 726 -25.00 10.90 -6.97
C GLN A 726 -25.60 9.49 -7.05
N LYS A 727 -25.31 8.75 -8.13
CA LYS A 727 -25.76 7.36 -8.30
C LYS A 727 -25.25 6.45 -7.19
N SER A 728 -23.99 6.56 -6.75
CA SER A 728 -23.45 5.68 -5.70
C SER A 728 -24.19 5.84 -4.37
N ARG A 729 -24.62 7.06 -4.03
CA ARG A 729 -25.47 7.34 -2.87
C ARG A 729 -26.84 6.69 -3.00
N VAL A 730 -27.45 6.71 -4.19
CA VAL A 730 -28.74 6.03 -4.46
C VAL A 730 -28.58 4.51 -4.37
N LEU A 731 -27.50 3.94 -4.92
CA LEU A 731 -27.22 2.50 -4.83
C LEU A 731 -27.05 2.03 -3.38
N ALA A 732 -26.31 2.77 -2.55
CA ALA A 732 -26.00 2.37 -1.18
C ALA A 732 -27.12 2.65 -0.18
N LEU A 733 -27.87 3.76 -0.35
CA LEU A 733 -28.87 4.22 0.63
C LEU A 733 -30.33 4.10 0.17
N GLY A 734 -30.58 3.75 -1.10
CA GLY A 734 -31.93 3.56 -1.63
C GLY A 734 -32.50 2.17 -1.35
N ASP A 735 -33.82 2.07 -1.37
CA ASP A 735 -34.57 0.85 -1.05
C ASP A 735 -34.36 -0.28 -2.08
N ASN A 736 -34.00 0.07 -3.33
CA ASN A 736 -33.76 -0.89 -4.41
C ASN A 736 -32.49 -1.71 -4.17
N GLU A 737 -32.66 -3.00 -3.86
CA GLU A 737 -31.56 -3.97 -3.77
C GLU A 737 -30.90 -4.27 -5.12
N MET A 738 -31.62 -4.12 -6.25
CA MET A 738 -31.09 -4.32 -7.60
C MET A 738 -31.33 -3.08 -8.46
N ASN A 739 -30.29 -2.63 -9.16
CA ASN A 739 -30.35 -1.46 -10.03
C ASN A 739 -29.64 -1.77 -11.36
N GLU A 740 -30.30 -1.49 -12.48
CA GLU A 740 -29.78 -1.74 -13.83
C GLU A 740 -29.30 -0.44 -14.48
N PHE A 741 -28.15 -0.51 -15.15
CA PHE A 741 -27.64 0.52 -16.05
C PHE A 741 -27.54 -0.05 -17.49
N HIS A 742 -27.60 0.85 -18.47
CA HIS A 742 -27.55 0.56 -19.90
C HIS A 742 -26.46 1.40 -20.58
#